data_AF-A0A9Q4GZ87-F1
#
_entry.id   AF-A0A9Q4GZ87-F1
#
_cell.length_a   1.000
_cell.length_b   1.000
_cell.length_c   1.000
_cell.angle_alpha   90.00
_cell.angle_beta   90.00
_cell.angle_gamma   90.00
#
_symmetry.space_group_name_H-M   'P 1'
#
loop_
_entity.id
_entity.type
_entity.pdbx_description
1 polymer ?
#
loop_
_entity_poly.entity_id
_entity_poly.type
_entity_poly.pdbx_seq_one_letter_code
_entity_poly.pdbx_strand_id
1 'polypeptide(L)'
;MITIQEITSIIGGELKDCRDVTWPITDFETMFGYIQSKHTAYFSANKETWWRELGRARRAPEGNALIKRDHADVGLIITEEYVDDLEHLIPQLIVKDSVKAFKQLAIHIRNQYTNPLIAITGSMGKSSTRMITSKMLQDYQVLENRGNNNIRAAMYSNMLKLIQNPDFAVIETSLNAINFREDTAVYMKPDIAVVTGVGAAHYSSFDSIEQIAEVKSRIFHGLSKDGVAIINKDTLFVDKLIDVARTKTDRIVTYSTQDAANCDFAVESINYRKGYTEISVNNDMLKGQFRLNTISNGMISNTLAALCILSFLDIDIKPKHLETFKPFPKILNMKAIQTPTHTATIIDDTHNASLPAMINAIEAFNTQTPFFTGNKVIALGKINDLGDKSEAIHAQLAPILSASNADYILVLDDDFRDVVGKVKGKHMTWYPTSERLMEDLLQLANEDSLTLLKSSSGGTTFPKMVERLPEALRTYHGQYMDAYLFDAFRKIGQSYIVVDNETLQVTKEYNSRNSQTLEGLGPLLYYLDALNKHVKNRPIRLGSWSTNDETYHTGLALTTHTLIQAMNDSPHPSLIYELAGTLYGSSRERDQEIHALLEQYDLPISVFTNLTGRYRVNERQSFSVHDLYNILEQSGDVLFKYRKHFILGNKYKSGLIKGDKETVIFTNYRETEMLDTMVNPPKITIKEPVDIDVSIIIPLYNRERRIARLLEKLAQLNYDKDKFEVIVVDDCSTDSSVQIARSYADQFSHLNVIELAENSGGASKPRNEGIKVARGEWLLFIDSDDYITEDALKDAMEVAAQTDDQMICLPYFVTKDKTRPISRSAFSNLQTVTGLQFEDTKLYNTLNVIGKLIKRDLVMKHEITFPEGIRVREDNWFLMQCYAIVNSIAILGYEKNYYYYEVQDEVALTNSGTPPRDAVKIYLAVYDFIMKQTALSYSRKIDLLSIFLNRYTKMIQRGEYAPSRLFKHTKLELLRILRNQYTSSETMDFIEELFINHSE
;
A
#
# COMPACT_ATOMS: atom_id res chain seq x y z
N MET A 1 4.57 -1.65 57.48
CA MET A 1 6.00 -1.50 57.82
C MET A 1 6.46 -2.70 58.64
N ILE A 2 7.72 -3.10 58.53
CA ILE A 2 8.33 -4.19 59.30
C ILE A 2 9.77 -3.80 59.65
N THR A 3 10.26 -4.17 60.83
CA THR A 3 11.63 -3.85 61.25
C THR A 3 12.65 -4.87 60.74
N ILE A 4 13.93 -4.48 60.67
CA ILE A 4 15.02 -5.41 60.33
C ILE A 4 15.06 -6.61 61.30
N GLN A 5 14.80 -6.39 62.59
CA GLN A 5 14.71 -7.43 63.61
C GLN A 5 13.61 -8.45 63.31
N GLU A 6 12.42 -7.98 62.93
CA GLU A 6 11.30 -8.84 62.57
C GLU A 6 11.59 -9.62 61.28
N ILE A 7 12.16 -8.97 60.25
CA ILE A 7 12.61 -9.66 59.02
C ILE A 7 13.57 -10.79 59.39
N THR A 8 14.62 -10.49 60.17
CA THR A 8 15.62 -11.47 60.61
C THR A 8 14.97 -12.63 61.39
N SER A 9 13.96 -12.34 62.21
CA SER A 9 13.22 -13.36 62.96
C SER A 9 12.35 -14.25 62.07
N ILE A 10 11.83 -13.71 60.96
CA ILE A 10 10.97 -14.44 60.02
C ILE A 10 11.81 -15.37 59.14
N ILE A 11 12.86 -14.87 58.49
CA ILE A 11 13.62 -15.63 57.49
C ILE A 11 14.93 -16.23 58.01
N GLY A 12 15.32 -15.90 59.24
CA GLY A 12 16.61 -16.30 59.80
C GLY A 12 17.79 -15.64 59.09
N GLY A 13 19.00 -16.08 59.45
CA GLY A 13 20.25 -15.58 58.85
C GLY A 13 21.14 -14.83 59.84
N GLU A 14 22.32 -14.45 59.36
CA GLU A 14 23.29 -13.63 60.10
C GLU A 14 23.16 -12.17 59.66
N LEU A 15 22.77 -11.29 60.59
CA LEU A 15 22.67 -9.85 60.33
C LEU A 15 24.03 -9.18 60.57
N LYS A 16 24.56 -8.49 59.56
CA LYS A 16 25.79 -7.69 59.59
C LYS A 16 25.52 -6.22 59.30
N ASP A 17 26.44 -5.36 59.72
CA ASP A 17 26.46 -3.92 59.45
C ASP A 17 25.22 -3.13 59.90
N CYS A 18 24.38 -3.72 60.75
CA CYS A 18 23.16 -3.09 61.25
C CYS A 18 23.42 -2.34 62.56
N ARG A 19 23.26 -1.01 62.53
CA ARG A 19 23.37 -0.16 63.73
C ARG A 19 22.06 -0.06 64.52
N ASP A 20 20.93 -0.23 63.84
CA ASP A 20 19.59 -0.12 64.40
C ASP A 20 18.71 -1.23 63.83
N VAL A 21 18.52 -2.29 64.60
CA VAL A 21 17.67 -3.43 64.21
C VAL A 21 16.18 -3.07 64.20
N THR A 22 15.79 -1.95 64.82
CA THR A 22 14.41 -1.43 64.80
C THR A 22 14.12 -0.57 63.57
N TRP A 23 15.11 -0.36 62.70
CA TRP A 23 14.95 0.42 61.49
C TRP A 23 13.83 -0.14 60.60
N PRO A 24 12.89 0.70 60.14
CA PRO A 24 11.72 0.20 59.42
C PRO A 24 11.98 0.02 57.93
N ILE A 25 11.51 -1.09 57.40
CA ILE A 25 11.39 -1.41 55.99
C ILE A 25 9.92 -1.26 55.59
N THR A 26 9.70 -0.50 54.52
CA THR A 26 8.37 -0.16 53.97
C THR A 26 8.23 -0.54 52.50
N ASP A 27 9.30 -1.02 51.86
CA ASP A 27 9.23 -1.57 50.50
C ASP A 27 10.30 -2.67 50.30
N PHE A 28 10.10 -3.49 49.29
CA PHE A 28 11.05 -4.49 48.82
C PHE A 28 11.23 -4.40 47.31
N GLU A 29 12.46 -4.63 46.85
CA GLU A 29 12.80 -4.72 45.42
C GLU A 29 13.67 -5.95 45.14
N THR A 30 13.42 -6.58 43.99
CA THR A 30 14.30 -7.63 43.43
C THR A 30 15.12 -7.10 42.25
N MET A 31 14.97 -5.83 41.91
CA MET A 31 15.66 -5.16 40.82
C MET A 31 16.35 -3.91 41.38
N PHE A 32 17.68 -3.96 41.50
CA PHE A 32 18.45 -2.93 42.20
C PHE A 32 18.19 -1.50 41.70
N GLY A 33 18.00 -1.32 40.39
CA GLY A 33 17.75 -0.01 39.78
C GLY A 33 16.44 0.69 40.18
N TYR A 34 15.55 0.04 40.92
CA TYR A 34 14.28 0.63 41.39
C TYR A 34 14.31 1.05 42.87
N ILE A 35 15.45 0.88 43.53
CA ILE A 35 15.60 1.28 44.93
C ILE A 35 15.77 2.81 44.98
N GLN A 36 14.91 3.49 45.75
CA GLN A 36 14.90 4.96 45.84
C GLN A 36 14.86 5.47 47.30
N SER A 37 14.97 4.59 48.29
CA SER A 37 14.77 4.95 49.70
C SER A 37 15.47 3.98 50.64
N LYS A 38 16.06 4.52 51.72
CA LYS A 38 16.61 3.78 52.87
C LYS A 38 15.59 2.94 53.66
N HIS A 39 14.32 2.97 53.27
CA HIS A 39 13.30 2.07 53.79
C HIS A 39 12.97 0.92 52.83
N THR A 40 13.77 0.74 51.78
CA THR A 40 13.61 -0.35 50.79
C THR A 40 14.63 -1.44 51.05
N ALA A 41 14.18 -2.68 51.19
CA ALA A 41 15.06 -3.85 51.24
C ALA A 41 15.28 -4.44 49.84
N TYR A 42 16.52 -4.75 49.51
CA TYR A 42 16.90 -5.41 48.26
C TYR A 42 17.07 -6.91 48.46
N PHE A 43 16.31 -7.72 47.71
CA PHE A 43 16.53 -9.16 47.62
C PHE A 43 17.56 -9.47 46.54
N SER A 44 18.79 -9.71 46.97
CA SER A 44 19.92 -10.09 46.14
C SER A 44 19.98 -11.61 46.00
N ALA A 45 19.32 -12.14 44.95
CA ALA A 45 19.23 -13.58 44.78
C ALA A 45 20.47 -14.18 44.10
N ASN A 46 20.92 -15.32 44.62
CA ASN A 46 21.98 -16.12 44.00
C ASN A 46 21.49 -16.77 42.70
N LYS A 47 22.30 -16.73 41.64
CA LYS A 47 21.90 -17.24 40.32
C LYS A 47 21.57 -18.75 40.32
N GLU A 48 22.28 -19.56 41.11
CA GLU A 48 22.10 -21.00 41.18
C GLU A 48 20.85 -21.37 41.96
N THR A 49 20.64 -20.70 43.10
CA THR A 49 19.42 -20.84 43.90
C THR A 49 18.19 -20.37 43.11
N TRP A 50 18.30 -19.26 42.38
CA TRP A 50 17.24 -18.76 41.49
C TRP A 50 16.89 -19.76 40.38
N TRP A 51 17.90 -20.35 39.72
CA TRP A 51 17.68 -21.40 38.73
C TRP A 51 17.01 -22.64 39.36
N ARG A 52 17.56 -23.14 40.47
CA ARG A 52 17.07 -24.35 41.16
C ARG A 52 15.61 -24.23 41.54
N GLU A 53 15.23 -23.14 42.20
CA GLU A 53 13.91 -22.97 42.81
C GLU A 53 12.85 -22.46 41.80
N LEU A 54 13.22 -21.59 40.85
CA LEU A 54 12.27 -20.89 39.97
C LEU A 54 12.35 -21.29 38.47
N GLY A 55 13.40 -22.00 38.04
CA GLY A 55 13.45 -22.69 36.74
C GLY A 55 13.65 -21.80 35.49
N ARG A 56 14.43 -20.70 35.56
CA ARG A 56 14.72 -19.80 34.41
C ARG A 56 16.21 -19.67 34.10
N ALA A 57 16.53 -19.67 32.78
CA ALA A 57 17.82 -19.54 32.06
C ALA A 57 19.14 -19.55 32.86
N ARG A 58 20.11 -20.36 32.39
CA ARG A 58 21.54 -20.45 32.80
C ARG A 58 22.32 -19.12 32.81
N ARG A 59 21.67 -17.98 32.50
CA ARG A 59 22.22 -16.62 32.32
C ARG A 59 21.56 -15.56 33.21
N ALA A 60 20.77 -15.94 34.23
CA ALA A 60 20.28 -14.95 35.20
C ALA A 60 21.48 -14.25 35.88
N PRO A 61 21.50 -12.91 35.95
CA PRO A 61 22.60 -12.18 36.59
C PRO A 61 22.63 -12.47 38.10
N GLU A 62 23.84 -12.52 38.65
CA GLU A 62 24.08 -12.67 40.09
C GLU A 62 23.62 -11.41 40.83
N GLY A 63 22.77 -11.55 41.85
CA GLY A 63 22.13 -10.41 42.52
C GLY A 63 23.13 -9.41 43.09
N ASN A 64 24.21 -9.92 43.70
CA ASN A 64 25.26 -9.09 44.31
C ASN A 64 26.05 -8.31 43.24
N ALA A 65 26.18 -8.85 42.03
CA ALA A 65 26.88 -8.18 40.92
C ALA A 65 26.08 -6.99 40.34
N LEU A 66 24.78 -6.88 40.66
CA LEU A 66 23.93 -5.77 40.22
C LEU A 66 23.93 -4.57 41.20
N ILE A 67 24.54 -4.74 42.37
CA ILE A 67 24.61 -3.69 43.39
C ILE A 67 25.58 -2.60 42.92
N LYS A 68 25.10 -1.36 42.84
CA LYS A 68 25.96 -0.18 42.65
C LYS A 68 26.59 0.18 43.99
N ARG A 69 27.92 0.14 44.06
CA ARG A 69 28.68 0.21 45.33
C ARG A 69 28.61 1.59 46.02
N ASP A 70 28.32 2.63 45.25
CA ASP A 70 28.14 4.03 45.64
C ASP A 70 26.69 4.38 46.03
N HIS A 71 25.74 3.44 45.96
CA HIS A 71 24.33 3.75 46.15
C HIS A 71 23.92 3.75 47.63
N ALA A 72 23.69 4.93 48.20
CA ALA A 72 23.38 5.11 49.63
C ALA A 72 21.97 4.69 50.06
N ASP A 73 20.99 4.69 49.15
CA ASP A 73 19.57 4.60 49.49
C ASP A 73 19.03 3.17 49.57
N VAL A 74 19.78 2.26 50.20
CA VAL A 74 19.34 0.88 50.46
C VAL A 74 19.16 0.68 51.96
N GLY A 75 17.99 0.19 52.39
CA GLY A 75 17.68 -0.02 53.81
C GLY A 75 18.21 -1.33 54.37
N LEU A 76 18.19 -2.39 53.57
CA LEU A 76 18.65 -3.74 53.93
C LEU A 76 18.99 -4.52 52.66
N ILE A 77 20.13 -5.19 52.62
CA ILE A 77 20.45 -6.17 51.57
C ILE A 77 20.18 -7.56 52.14
N ILE A 78 19.35 -8.37 51.47
CA ILE A 78 19.10 -9.77 51.83
C ILE A 78 19.80 -10.63 50.77
N THR A 79 20.81 -11.39 51.17
CA THR A 79 21.75 -12.06 50.25
C THR A 79 22.24 -13.40 50.79
N GLU A 80 22.81 -14.25 49.93
CA GLU A 80 23.46 -15.51 50.35
C GLU A 80 24.92 -15.34 50.75
N GLU A 81 25.58 -14.29 50.25
CA GLU A 81 26.98 -14.01 50.49
C GLU A 81 27.15 -12.55 50.87
N TYR A 82 27.99 -12.29 51.88
CA TYR A 82 28.31 -10.95 52.33
C TYR A 82 28.89 -10.12 51.17
N VAL A 83 28.37 -8.92 51.00
CA VAL A 83 28.83 -7.96 50.00
C VAL A 83 29.87 -7.07 50.67
N ASP A 84 31.14 -7.32 50.38
CA ASP A 84 32.22 -6.40 50.75
C ASP A 84 32.24 -5.16 49.84
N ASP A 85 33.13 -4.20 50.10
CA ASP A 85 33.43 -3.03 49.26
C ASP A 85 32.34 -1.94 49.05
N LEU A 86 31.23 -1.97 49.80
CA LEU A 86 30.22 -0.90 49.75
C LEU A 86 30.77 0.43 50.30
N GLU A 87 30.56 1.55 49.59
CA GLU A 87 30.99 2.88 50.03
C GLU A 87 30.19 3.39 51.25
N HIS A 88 28.99 2.86 51.44
CA HIS A 88 28.10 3.17 52.56
C HIS A 88 27.86 1.94 53.42
N LEU A 89 27.77 2.15 54.74
CA LEU A 89 27.41 1.08 55.68
C LEU A 89 25.92 0.75 55.53
N ILE A 90 25.62 -0.36 54.86
CA ILE A 90 24.26 -0.84 54.58
C ILE A 90 24.05 -2.15 55.35
N PRO A 91 22.98 -2.30 56.15
CA PRO A 91 22.67 -3.55 56.81
C PRO A 91 22.55 -4.71 55.81
N GLN A 92 23.14 -5.86 56.13
CA GLN A 92 23.10 -7.06 55.28
C GLN A 92 22.62 -8.26 56.08
N LEU A 93 21.55 -8.91 55.63
CA LEU A 93 21.06 -10.15 56.20
C LEU A 93 21.48 -11.32 55.31
N ILE A 94 22.46 -12.09 55.81
CA ILE A 94 23.04 -13.23 55.11
C ILE A 94 22.22 -14.48 55.41
N VAL A 95 21.53 -14.99 54.40
CA VAL A 95 20.65 -16.17 54.49
C VAL A 95 21.26 -17.36 53.76
N LYS A 96 20.85 -18.57 54.13
CA LYS A 96 21.35 -19.80 53.48
C LYS A 96 20.81 -20.00 52.06
N ASP A 97 19.60 -19.50 51.79
CA ASP A 97 18.88 -19.71 50.52
C ASP A 97 17.98 -18.49 50.28
N SER A 98 18.42 -17.61 49.39
CA SER A 98 17.78 -16.33 49.11
C SER A 98 16.37 -16.48 48.58
N VAL A 99 16.08 -17.52 47.78
CA VAL A 99 14.76 -17.72 47.19
C VAL A 99 13.78 -18.31 48.19
N LYS A 100 14.22 -19.20 49.09
CA LYS A 100 13.37 -19.67 50.20
C LYS A 100 13.05 -18.55 51.17
N ALA A 101 14.04 -17.73 51.53
CA ALA A 101 13.83 -16.54 52.35
C ALA A 101 12.85 -15.57 51.66
N PHE A 102 13.04 -15.32 50.37
CA PHE A 102 12.15 -14.50 49.55
C PHE A 102 10.70 -15.00 49.59
N LYS A 103 10.48 -16.29 49.33
CA LYS A 103 9.16 -16.92 49.41
C LYS A 103 8.56 -16.82 50.80
N GLN A 104 9.33 -17.13 51.85
CA GLN A 104 8.85 -17.13 53.22
C GLN A 104 8.40 -15.75 53.67
N LEU A 105 9.20 -14.71 53.39
CA LEU A 105 8.83 -13.34 53.74
C LEU A 105 7.64 -12.84 52.91
N ALA A 106 7.56 -13.19 51.62
CA ALA A 106 6.42 -12.85 50.78
C ALA A 106 5.10 -13.44 51.33
N ILE A 107 5.12 -14.72 51.73
CA ILE A 107 3.95 -15.37 52.34
C ILE A 107 3.60 -14.71 53.67
N HIS A 108 4.59 -14.38 54.49
CA HIS A 108 4.36 -13.71 55.77
C HIS A 108 3.66 -12.35 55.58
N ILE A 109 4.20 -11.50 54.71
CA ILE A 109 3.63 -10.18 54.42
C ILE A 109 2.22 -10.32 53.83
N ARG A 110 2.02 -11.24 52.87
CA ARG A 110 0.69 -11.50 52.31
C ARG A 110 -0.32 -11.89 53.39
N ASN A 111 0.03 -12.73 54.35
CA ASN A 111 -0.89 -13.17 55.41
C ASN A 111 -1.32 -12.03 56.35
N GLN A 112 -0.59 -10.90 56.39
CA GLN A 112 -0.97 -9.72 57.18
C GLN A 112 -1.82 -8.71 56.39
N TYR A 113 -1.79 -8.77 55.06
CA TYR A 113 -2.56 -7.88 54.20
C TYR A 113 -4.05 -8.26 54.20
N THR A 114 -4.91 -7.31 54.54
CA THR A 114 -6.37 -7.50 54.72
C THR A 114 -7.22 -6.76 53.70
N ASN A 115 -6.63 -5.80 52.97
CA ASN A 115 -7.32 -5.12 51.87
C ASN A 115 -7.54 -6.08 50.69
N PRO A 116 -8.47 -5.78 49.76
CA PRO A 116 -8.83 -6.72 48.71
C PRO A 116 -7.69 -7.04 47.73
N LEU A 117 -7.46 -8.33 47.49
CA LEU A 117 -6.56 -8.85 46.47
C LEU A 117 -7.33 -9.53 45.34
N ILE A 118 -7.13 -9.04 44.13
CA ILE A 118 -7.71 -9.55 42.89
C ILE A 118 -6.64 -10.29 42.10
N ALA A 119 -6.85 -11.58 41.83
CA ALA A 119 -5.96 -12.38 41.01
C ALA A 119 -6.59 -12.70 39.65
N ILE A 120 -5.86 -12.44 38.56
CA ILE A 120 -6.37 -12.54 37.19
C ILE A 120 -5.51 -13.51 36.39
N THR A 121 -6.12 -14.54 35.80
CA THR A 121 -5.47 -15.44 34.85
C THR A 121 -6.32 -15.65 33.59
N GLY A 122 -5.73 -16.30 32.58
CA GLY A 122 -6.33 -16.52 31.27
C GLY A 122 -5.30 -16.80 30.18
N SER A 123 -5.71 -17.36 29.05
CA SER A 123 -4.88 -17.44 27.85
C SER A 123 -4.77 -16.04 27.24
N MET A 124 -5.89 -15.34 27.11
CA MET A 124 -6.02 -14.00 26.53
C MET A 124 -6.61 -13.02 27.55
N GLY A 125 -6.44 -11.71 27.35
CA GLY A 125 -7.17 -10.68 28.11
C GLY A 125 -6.68 -10.35 29.53
N LYS A 126 -5.76 -11.14 30.11
CA LYS A 126 -5.22 -10.94 31.46
C LYS A 126 -4.69 -9.53 31.72
N SER A 127 -3.70 -9.10 30.94
CA SER A 127 -3.04 -7.81 31.14
C SER A 127 -4.00 -6.65 30.89
N SER A 128 -4.84 -6.74 29.86
CA SER A 128 -5.87 -5.75 29.58
C SER A 128 -6.88 -5.64 30.73
N THR A 129 -7.38 -6.76 31.26
CA THR A 129 -8.32 -6.77 32.40
C THR A 129 -7.67 -6.15 33.63
N ARG A 130 -6.44 -6.54 33.98
CA ARG A 130 -5.68 -5.91 35.07
C ARG A 130 -5.57 -4.40 34.89
N MET A 131 -5.12 -3.94 33.72
CA MET A 131 -4.92 -2.51 33.45
C MET A 131 -6.23 -1.72 33.45
N ILE A 132 -7.33 -2.29 32.94
CA ILE A 132 -8.65 -1.67 33.00
C ILE A 132 -9.09 -1.56 34.47
N THR A 133 -8.98 -2.63 35.26
CA THR A 133 -9.30 -2.61 36.69
C THR A 133 -8.46 -1.57 37.45
N SER A 134 -7.14 -1.56 37.27
CA SER A 134 -6.25 -0.56 37.89
C SER A 134 -6.61 0.87 37.47
N LYS A 135 -6.95 1.10 36.19
CA LYS A 135 -7.37 2.41 35.69
C LYS A 135 -8.70 2.85 36.31
N MET A 136 -9.63 1.93 36.50
CA MET A 136 -10.90 2.21 37.17
C MET A 136 -10.69 2.57 38.64
N LEU A 137 -9.69 1.95 39.28
CA LEU A 137 -9.28 2.16 40.67
C LEU A 137 -8.25 3.30 40.85
N GLN A 138 -7.98 4.13 39.84
CA GLN A 138 -6.90 5.14 39.89
C GLN A 138 -7.03 6.20 40.99
N ASP A 139 -8.21 6.34 41.60
CA ASP A 139 -8.43 7.24 42.74
C ASP A 139 -7.94 6.65 44.07
N TYR A 140 -7.39 5.42 44.05
CA TYR A 140 -6.90 4.66 45.19
C TYR A 140 -5.44 4.25 44.98
N GLN A 141 -4.77 3.83 46.06
CA GLN A 141 -3.45 3.20 45.99
C GLN A 141 -3.59 1.76 45.51
N VAL A 142 -3.17 1.50 44.28
CA VAL A 142 -3.28 0.18 43.64
C VAL A 142 -1.90 -0.43 43.43
N LEU A 143 -1.68 -1.63 43.96
CA LEU A 143 -0.54 -2.46 43.58
C LEU A 143 -0.89 -3.32 42.37
N GLU A 144 -0.06 -3.26 41.33
CA GLU A 144 -0.20 -4.10 40.15
C GLU A 144 1.16 -4.55 39.60
N ASN A 145 1.15 -5.51 38.68
CA ASN A 145 2.39 -6.02 38.06
C ASN A 145 3.18 -4.92 37.34
N ARG A 146 4.52 -4.97 37.46
CA ARG A 146 5.42 -4.17 36.62
C ARG A 146 5.44 -4.74 35.19
N GLY A 147 4.87 -4.02 34.24
CA GLY A 147 4.76 -4.46 32.85
C GLY A 147 3.95 -5.76 32.71
N ASN A 148 4.50 -6.75 32.00
CA ASN A 148 3.90 -8.09 31.85
C ASN A 148 4.54 -9.14 32.77
N ASN A 149 5.24 -8.73 33.83
CA ASN A 149 5.91 -9.66 34.74
C ASN A 149 4.90 -10.39 35.63
N ASN A 150 4.48 -11.57 35.21
CA ASN A 150 3.37 -12.35 35.79
C ASN A 150 3.77 -13.79 36.14
N ILE A 151 5.07 -14.08 36.17
CA ILE A 151 5.63 -15.39 36.50
C ILE A 151 5.71 -15.61 38.01
N ARG A 152 6.08 -16.81 38.44
CA ARG A 152 6.17 -17.20 39.86
C ARG A 152 6.96 -16.21 40.73
N ALA A 153 8.14 -15.81 40.28
CA ALA A 153 8.99 -14.85 41.01
C ALA A 153 8.29 -13.48 41.19
N ALA A 154 7.51 -13.06 40.19
CA ALA A 154 6.76 -11.82 40.26
C ALA A 154 5.63 -11.89 41.31
N MET A 155 5.02 -13.06 41.51
CA MET A 155 4.00 -13.24 42.55
C MET A 155 4.58 -13.02 43.95
N TYR A 156 5.76 -13.58 44.21
CA TYR A 156 6.48 -13.33 45.47
C TYR A 156 6.89 -11.85 45.62
N SER A 157 7.36 -11.21 44.55
CA SER A 157 7.73 -9.79 44.57
C SER A 157 6.53 -8.89 44.85
N ASN A 158 5.40 -9.13 44.20
CA ASN A 158 4.16 -8.40 44.46
C ASN A 158 3.66 -8.62 45.89
N MET A 159 3.73 -9.85 46.41
CA MET A 159 3.35 -10.12 47.81
C MET A 159 4.24 -9.39 48.83
N LEU A 160 5.54 -9.23 48.58
CA LEU A 160 6.39 -8.38 49.42
C LEU A 160 5.94 -6.91 49.38
N LYS A 161 5.57 -6.39 48.20
CA LYS A 161 5.13 -5.00 48.04
C LYS A 161 3.82 -4.66 48.74
N LEU A 162 3.03 -5.66 49.16
CA LEU A 162 1.85 -5.45 49.99
C LEU A 162 2.17 -4.78 51.34
N ILE A 163 3.43 -4.77 51.77
CA ILE A 163 3.87 -4.04 52.97
C ILE A 163 3.62 -2.52 52.88
N GLN A 164 3.52 -1.99 51.66
CA GLN A 164 3.12 -0.60 51.41
C GLN A 164 1.65 -0.33 51.76
N ASN A 165 0.89 -1.40 52.03
CA ASN A 165 -0.53 -1.39 52.38
C ASN A 165 -1.42 -0.65 51.36
N PRO A 166 -1.36 -1.03 50.06
CA PRO A 166 -2.23 -0.45 49.04
C PRO A 166 -3.70 -0.73 49.34
N ASP A 167 -4.60 0.16 48.93
CA ASP A 167 -6.05 -0.02 49.06
C ASP A 167 -6.54 -1.26 48.29
N PHE A 168 -5.91 -1.57 47.16
CA PHE A 168 -6.19 -2.75 46.34
C PHE A 168 -4.92 -3.36 45.76
N ALA A 169 -4.93 -4.68 45.58
CA ALA A 169 -3.88 -5.38 44.82
C ALA A 169 -4.49 -6.10 43.60
N VAL A 170 -4.13 -5.69 42.38
CA VAL A 170 -4.61 -6.27 41.12
C VAL A 170 -3.47 -7.03 40.44
N ILE A 171 -3.44 -8.35 40.65
CA ILE A 171 -2.30 -9.20 40.30
C ILE A 171 -2.64 -10.12 39.13
N GLU A 172 -1.97 -9.91 38.00
CA GLU A 172 -1.96 -10.83 36.87
C GLU A 172 -1.05 -12.03 37.14
N THR A 173 -1.56 -13.24 36.90
CA THR A 173 -0.90 -14.52 37.16
C THR A 173 -0.83 -15.39 35.90
N SER A 174 0.39 -15.80 35.51
CA SER A 174 0.63 -16.68 34.36
C SER A 174 0.53 -18.17 34.72
N LEU A 175 0.46 -19.04 33.70
CA LEU A 175 0.54 -20.50 33.86
C LEU A 175 1.80 -20.94 34.63
N ASN A 176 2.93 -20.25 34.46
CA ASN A 176 4.18 -20.58 35.16
C ASN A 176 4.05 -20.44 36.69
N ALA A 177 3.21 -19.50 37.15
CA ALA A 177 3.00 -19.22 38.56
C ALA A 177 2.06 -20.23 39.24
N ILE A 178 1.12 -20.83 38.49
CA ILE A 178 0.08 -21.72 39.04
C ILE A 178 0.13 -23.13 38.43
N ASN A 179 1.29 -23.60 37.97
CA ASN A 179 1.43 -24.93 37.36
C ASN A 179 1.51 -26.08 38.39
N PHE A 180 1.68 -27.31 37.89
CA PHE A 180 1.80 -28.50 38.73
C PHE A 180 3.06 -28.53 39.61
N ARG A 181 4.10 -27.75 39.25
CA ARG A 181 5.30 -27.64 40.09
C ARG A 181 5.03 -26.81 41.34
N GLU A 182 4.28 -25.72 41.21
CA GLU A 182 3.89 -24.90 42.34
C GLU A 182 2.65 -24.07 42.02
N ASP A 183 1.75 -23.99 43.00
CA ASP A 183 0.52 -23.22 42.93
C ASP A 183 0.63 -21.96 43.79
N THR A 184 1.04 -20.83 43.22
CA THR A 184 1.15 -19.59 44.01
C THR A 184 -0.21 -19.05 44.44
N ALA A 185 -1.33 -19.49 43.85
CA ALA A 185 -2.66 -19.00 44.22
C ALA A 185 -2.98 -19.31 45.68
N VAL A 186 -2.57 -20.49 46.18
CA VAL A 186 -2.75 -20.92 47.57
C VAL A 186 -2.05 -19.98 48.56
N TYR A 187 -0.96 -19.33 48.14
CA TYR A 187 -0.23 -18.36 48.94
C TYR A 187 -0.77 -16.93 48.76
N MET A 188 -1.16 -16.57 47.54
CA MET A 188 -1.73 -15.26 47.24
C MET A 188 -3.12 -15.06 47.85
N LYS A 189 -3.86 -16.13 48.15
CA LYS A 189 -5.18 -16.07 48.80
C LYS A 189 -6.09 -14.94 48.28
N PRO A 190 -6.40 -14.87 46.98
CA PRO A 190 -7.20 -13.78 46.45
C PRO A 190 -8.60 -13.74 47.07
N ASP A 191 -9.15 -12.54 47.19
CA ASP A 191 -10.55 -12.30 47.53
C ASP A 191 -11.44 -12.41 46.30
N ILE A 192 -10.90 -12.03 45.14
CA ILE A 192 -11.54 -12.19 43.82
C ILE A 192 -10.55 -12.88 42.88
N ALA A 193 -10.96 -14.00 42.27
CA ALA A 193 -10.17 -14.72 41.28
C ALA A 193 -10.89 -14.75 39.94
N VAL A 194 -10.19 -14.35 38.88
CA VAL A 194 -10.76 -14.15 37.54
C VAL A 194 -10.08 -15.06 36.52
N VAL A 195 -10.87 -15.76 35.71
CA VAL A 195 -10.40 -16.45 34.50
C VAL A 195 -10.98 -15.74 33.28
N THR A 196 -10.13 -14.99 32.56
CA THR A 196 -10.53 -14.16 31.40
C THR A 196 -10.75 -14.96 30.13
N GLY A 197 -10.18 -16.16 30.02
CA GLY A 197 -10.40 -17.07 28.90
C GLY A 197 -9.39 -18.21 28.83
N VAL A 198 -9.73 -19.25 28.09
CA VAL A 198 -8.96 -20.46 27.82
C VAL A 198 -8.97 -20.68 26.31
N GLY A 199 -7.79 -20.87 25.75
CA GLY A 199 -7.64 -21.06 24.31
C GLY A 199 -6.26 -21.56 23.95
N ALA A 200 -6.10 -21.82 22.65
CA ALA A 200 -4.90 -22.28 21.97
C ALA A 200 -3.73 -21.29 22.08
N ALA A 201 -3.08 -21.24 23.25
CA ALA A 201 -1.85 -20.52 23.50
C ALA A 201 -0.90 -21.45 24.25
N HIS A 202 0.40 -21.42 23.95
CA HIS A 202 1.41 -22.30 24.56
C HIS A 202 1.30 -23.80 24.18
N TYR A 203 0.99 -24.12 22.92
CA TYR A 203 0.98 -25.50 22.39
C TYR A 203 2.29 -26.28 22.54
N SER A 204 3.41 -25.60 22.83
CA SER A 204 4.72 -26.21 23.04
C SER A 204 4.91 -26.82 24.43
N SER A 205 4.04 -26.49 25.39
CA SER A 205 4.21 -26.86 26.81
C SER A 205 3.13 -27.80 27.37
N PHE A 206 2.08 -28.09 26.60
CA PHE A 206 0.91 -28.85 27.07
C PHE A 206 0.37 -29.77 25.98
N ASP A 207 -0.15 -30.92 26.39
CA ASP A 207 -0.66 -31.97 25.49
C ASP A 207 -2.05 -31.64 24.94
N SER A 208 -2.85 -30.83 25.66
CA SER A 208 -4.20 -30.43 25.25
C SER A 208 -4.64 -29.05 25.80
N ILE A 209 -5.64 -28.44 25.18
CA ILE A 209 -6.27 -27.20 25.69
C ILE A 209 -6.99 -27.46 27.02
N GLU A 210 -7.49 -28.68 27.24
CA GLU A 210 -8.11 -29.06 28.51
C GLU A 210 -7.12 -29.00 29.68
N GLN A 211 -5.87 -29.42 29.46
CA GLN A 211 -4.81 -29.32 30.47
C GLN A 211 -4.50 -27.85 30.79
N ILE A 212 -4.58 -26.96 29.80
CA ILE A 212 -4.43 -25.51 30.02
C ILE A 212 -5.58 -25.00 30.90
N ALA A 213 -6.82 -25.46 30.67
CA ALA A 213 -7.98 -25.11 31.51
C ALA A 213 -7.77 -25.56 32.97
N GLU A 214 -7.32 -26.80 33.17
CA GLU A 214 -7.03 -27.38 34.49
C GLU A 214 -5.95 -26.59 35.23
N VAL A 215 -4.87 -26.19 34.55
CA VAL A 215 -3.84 -25.38 35.21
C VAL A 215 -4.37 -23.99 35.54
N LYS A 216 -5.20 -23.38 34.70
CA LYS A 216 -5.76 -22.04 34.98
C LYS A 216 -6.78 -22.04 36.10
N SER A 217 -7.59 -23.10 36.23
CA SER A 217 -8.57 -23.21 37.32
C SER A 217 -7.92 -23.26 38.70
N ARG A 218 -6.62 -23.58 38.79
CA ARG A 218 -5.84 -23.54 40.03
C ARG A 218 -5.80 -22.15 40.66
N ILE A 219 -6.05 -21.08 39.90
CA ILE A 219 -6.20 -19.73 40.47
C ILE A 219 -7.27 -19.67 41.56
N PHE A 220 -8.32 -20.52 41.46
CA PHE A 220 -9.39 -20.62 42.44
C PHE A 220 -8.96 -21.32 43.73
N HIS A 221 -7.87 -22.10 43.73
CA HIS A 221 -7.44 -22.83 44.91
C HIS A 221 -7.08 -21.95 46.10
N GLY A 222 -6.75 -20.68 45.84
CA GLY A 222 -6.49 -19.68 46.87
C GLY A 222 -7.75 -18.98 47.42
N LEU A 223 -8.92 -19.16 46.80
CA LEU A 223 -10.16 -18.54 47.28
C LEU A 223 -10.58 -19.12 48.63
N SER A 224 -11.13 -18.25 49.48
CA SER A 224 -11.90 -18.65 50.67
C SER A 224 -13.35 -19.00 50.28
N LYS A 225 -14.13 -19.47 51.26
CA LYS A 225 -15.58 -19.70 51.12
C LYS A 225 -16.35 -18.43 50.74
N ASP A 226 -15.88 -17.27 51.17
CA ASP A 226 -16.51 -15.96 50.91
C ASP A 226 -15.93 -15.24 49.69
N GLY A 227 -14.83 -15.76 49.13
CA GLY A 227 -14.17 -15.22 47.95
C GLY A 227 -15.02 -15.40 46.69
N VAL A 228 -14.77 -14.59 45.66
CA VAL A 228 -15.57 -14.56 44.44
C VAL A 228 -14.79 -15.14 43.27
N ALA A 229 -15.41 -16.07 42.54
CA ALA A 229 -14.88 -16.57 41.27
C ALA A 229 -15.60 -15.88 40.11
N ILE A 230 -14.85 -15.21 39.23
CA ILE A 230 -15.39 -14.56 38.01
C ILE A 230 -14.87 -15.30 36.78
N ILE A 231 -15.79 -15.77 35.93
CA ILE A 231 -15.47 -16.66 34.80
C ILE A 231 -16.05 -16.09 33.51
N ASN A 232 -15.23 -15.97 32.47
CA ASN A 232 -15.74 -15.67 31.13
C ASN A 232 -16.61 -16.85 30.65
N LYS A 233 -17.89 -16.62 30.36
CA LYS A 233 -18.79 -17.67 29.87
C LYS A 233 -18.51 -18.06 28.43
N ASP A 234 -17.97 -17.14 27.63
CA ASP A 234 -17.71 -17.33 26.20
C ASP A 234 -16.42 -18.16 25.94
N THR A 235 -15.80 -18.70 26.99
CA THR A 235 -14.54 -19.44 26.92
C THR A 235 -14.72 -20.94 26.73
N LEU A 236 -13.70 -21.59 26.17
CA LEU A 236 -13.59 -23.06 26.19
C LEU A 236 -13.48 -23.60 27.62
N PHE A 237 -14.04 -24.79 27.86
CA PHE A 237 -14.01 -25.51 29.14
C PHE A 237 -14.62 -24.76 30.33
N VAL A 238 -15.64 -23.91 30.07
CA VAL A 238 -16.34 -23.14 31.11
C VAL A 238 -16.86 -24.00 32.25
N ASP A 239 -17.49 -25.15 31.96
CA ASP A 239 -18.05 -26.04 32.98
C ASP A 239 -16.98 -26.55 33.95
N LYS A 240 -15.80 -26.92 33.41
CA LYS A 240 -14.66 -27.35 34.23
C LYS A 240 -14.15 -26.24 35.14
N LEU A 241 -14.10 -25.00 34.65
CA LEU A 241 -13.72 -23.85 35.48
C LEU A 241 -14.72 -23.62 36.61
N ILE A 242 -16.02 -23.71 36.32
CA ILE A 242 -17.10 -23.57 37.29
C ILE A 242 -17.02 -24.68 38.34
N ASP A 243 -16.85 -25.93 37.93
CA ASP A 243 -16.79 -27.07 38.85
C ASP A 243 -15.61 -26.98 39.82
N VAL A 244 -14.43 -26.55 39.34
CA VAL A 244 -13.28 -26.31 40.22
C VAL A 244 -13.55 -25.14 41.18
N ALA A 245 -14.15 -24.05 40.70
CA ALA A 245 -14.51 -22.90 41.55
C ALA A 245 -15.52 -23.30 42.65
N ARG A 246 -16.51 -24.15 42.33
CA ARG A 246 -17.51 -24.69 43.30
C ARG A 246 -16.89 -25.47 44.45
N THR A 247 -15.70 -26.05 44.25
CA THR A 247 -14.99 -26.72 45.35
C THR A 247 -14.45 -25.74 46.41
N LYS A 248 -14.46 -24.43 46.12
CA LYS A 248 -13.83 -23.39 46.95
C LYS A 248 -14.84 -22.37 47.47
N THR A 249 -15.75 -21.90 46.61
CA THR A 249 -16.73 -20.86 46.93
C THR A 249 -18.09 -21.14 46.30
N ASP A 250 -19.15 -20.65 46.94
CA ASP A 250 -20.51 -20.63 46.39
C ASP A 250 -20.79 -19.34 45.59
N ARG A 251 -19.89 -18.33 45.65
CA ARG A 251 -20.01 -17.04 44.96
C ARG A 251 -19.30 -17.08 43.60
N ILE A 252 -19.97 -17.66 42.62
CA ILE A 252 -19.47 -17.77 41.24
C ILE A 252 -20.31 -16.87 40.34
N VAL A 253 -19.64 -16.03 39.55
CA VAL A 253 -20.26 -15.16 38.55
C VAL A 253 -19.67 -15.42 37.19
N THR A 254 -20.55 -15.58 36.22
CA THR A 254 -20.19 -15.66 34.81
C THR A 254 -20.45 -14.33 34.11
N TYR A 255 -19.60 -13.97 33.15
CA TYR A 255 -19.84 -12.82 32.28
C TYR A 255 -19.75 -13.17 30.79
N SER A 256 -20.49 -12.47 29.94
CA SER A 256 -20.57 -12.77 28.51
C SER A 256 -20.78 -11.53 27.65
N THR A 257 -20.21 -11.56 26.44
CA THR A 257 -20.47 -10.59 25.37
C THR A 257 -21.53 -11.05 24.37
N GLN A 258 -22.01 -12.29 24.48
CA GLN A 258 -22.83 -12.95 23.44
C GLN A 258 -24.15 -13.52 23.99
N ASP A 259 -24.15 -14.06 25.21
CA ASP A 259 -25.26 -14.81 25.79
C ASP A 259 -25.84 -14.09 27.01
N ALA A 260 -26.58 -13.01 26.76
CA ALA A 260 -27.22 -12.25 27.83
C ALA A 260 -28.34 -13.02 28.55
N ALA A 261 -28.93 -14.03 27.91
CA ALA A 261 -30.08 -14.75 28.47
C ALA A 261 -29.68 -15.74 29.57
N ASN A 262 -28.47 -16.29 29.54
CA ASN A 262 -28.04 -17.34 30.48
C ASN A 262 -26.77 -16.96 31.26
N CYS A 263 -26.47 -15.68 31.43
CA CYS A 263 -25.24 -15.23 32.07
C CYS A 263 -25.53 -14.20 33.17
N ASP A 264 -24.77 -14.23 34.26
CA ASP A 264 -25.00 -13.36 35.41
C ASP A 264 -24.68 -11.88 35.10
N PHE A 265 -23.67 -11.65 34.24
CA PHE A 265 -23.24 -10.32 33.84
C PHE A 265 -22.99 -10.24 32.33
N ALA A 266 -23.93 -9.67 31.58
CA ALA A 266 -23.80 -9.54 30.13
C ALA A 266 -23.99 -8.12 29.62
N VAL A 267 -23.44 -7.89 28.42
CA VAL A 267 -23.72 -6.68 27.66
C VAL A 267 -25.13 -6.75 27.06
N GLU A 268 -25.89 -5.67 27.21
CA GLU A 268 -27.25 -5.55 26.66
C GLU A 268 -27.21 -5.03 25.22
N SER A 269 -26.32 -4.06 24.93
CA SER A 269 -26.11 -3.57 23.58
C SER A 269 -24.65 -3.16 23.34
N ILE A 270 -24.17 -3.35 22.11
CA ILE A 270 -22.86 -2.91 21.63
C ILE A 270 -23.08 -2.01 20.41
N ASN A 271 -22.63 -0.77 20.48
CA ASN A 271 -22.67 0.19 19.39
C ASN A 271 -21.25 0.62 19.03
N TYR A 272 -20.72 0.09 17.94
CA TYR A 272 -19.41 0.53 17.42
C TYR A 272 -19.51 1.94 16.84
N ARG A 273 -18.48 2.74 17.09
CA ARG A 273 -18.29 4.09 16.53
C ARG A 273 -16.89 4.16 15.92
N LYS A 274 -16.61 5.21 15.15
CA LYS A 274 -15.27 5.44 14.58
C LYS A 274 -14.27 5.66 15.72
N GLY A 275 -13.41 4.68 15.96
CA GLY A 275 -12.33 4.69 16.95
C GLY A 275 -12.73 4.36 18.41
N TYR A 276 -14.00 4.10 18.70
CA TYR A 276 -14.45 3.76 20.06
C TYR A 276 -15.74 2.93 20.05
N THR A 277 -16.15 2.40 21.21
CA THR A 277 -17.36 1.59 21.35
C THR A 277 -18.21 2.08 22.51
N GLU A 278 -19.53 2.10 22.34
CA GLU A 278 -20.51 2.35 23.40
C GLU A 278 -21.17 1.02 23.79
N ILE A 279 -21.22 0.71 25.08
CA ILE A 279 -21.91 -0.48 25.60
C ILE A 279 -22.97 -0.09 26.63
N SER A 280 -24.05 -0.87 26.72
CA SER A 280 -24.97 -0.84 27.85
C SER A 280 -24.91 -2.14 28.65
N VAL A 281 -24.99 -2.02 29.97
CA VAL A 281 -25.12 -3.15 30.89
C VAL A 281 -26.38 -2.91 31.71
N ASN A 282 -27.21 -3.94 31.85
CA ASN A 282 -28.44 -3.88 32.60
C ASN A 282 -28.68 -5.22 33.30
N ASN A 283 -28.10 -5.37 34.48
CA ASN A 283 -28.30 -6.54 35.35
C ASN A 283 -28.48 -6.10 36.81
N ASP A 284 -28.64 -7.06 37.72
CA ASP A 284 -28.89 -6.79 39.13
C ASP A 284 -27.66 -6.18 39.85
N MET A 285 -26.45 -6.41 39.34
CA MET A 285 -25.21 -5.89 39.89
C MET A 285 -24.86 -4.49 39.37
N LEU A 286 -25.16 -4.20 38.10
CA LEU A 286 -24.80 -2.93 37.47
C LEU A 286 -25.80 -2.54 36.38
N LYS A 287 -26.18 -1.26 36.38
CA LYS A 287 -26.98 -0.64 35.31
C LYS A 287 -26.31 0.64 34.84
N GLY A 288 -26.03 0.75 33.54
CA GLY A 288 -25.41 1.94 32.98
C GLY A 288 -24.96 1.82 31.53
N GLN A 289 -24.59 2.96 30.95
CA GLN A 289 -23.95 3.04 29.64
C GLN A 289 -22.50 3.48 29.80
N PHE A 290 -21.61 2.85 29.05
CA PHE A 290 -20.18 3.07 29.13
C PHE A 290 -19.59 3.30 27.74
N ARG A 291 -18.86 4.40 27.60
CA ARG A 291 -18.03 4.65 26.42
C ARG A 291 -16.63 4.09 26.66
N LEU A 292 -16.21 3.19 25.79
CA LEU A 292 -14.94 2.49 25.87
C LEU A 292 -14.02 3.00 24.76
N ASN A 293 -12.79 3.36 25.13
CA ASN A 293 -11.74 3.70 24.17
C ASN A 293 -11.15 2.42 23.53
N THR A 294 -11.99 1.66 22.83
CA THR A 294 -11.63 0.41 22.16
C THR A 294 -12.56 0.11 20.99
N ILE A 295 -12.09 -0.77 20.10
CA ILE A 295 -12.79 -1.25 18.90
C ILE A 295 -12.88 -2.80 18.87
N SER A 296 -12.47 -3.47 19.94
CA SER A 296 -12.34 -4.94 19.99
C SER A 296 -13.33 -5.59 20.95
N ASN A 297 -13.95 -6.66 20.49
CA ASN A 297 -14.81 -7.51 21.32
C ASN A 297 -14.07 -8.13 22.51
N GLY A 298 -12.81 -8.55 22.29
CA GLY A 298 -11.96 -9.00 23.40
C GLY A 298 -11.75 -7.93 24.47
N MET A 299 -11.62 -6.65 24.08
CA MET A 299 -11.51 -5.55 25.04
C MET A 299 -12.83 -5.24 25.75
N ILE A 300 -13.96 -5.34 25.06
CA ILE A 300 -15.30 -5.26 25.69
C ILE A 300 -15.44 -6.36 26.75
N SER A 301 -15.07 -7.60 26.42
CA SER A 301 -15.05 -8.74 27.35
C SER A 301 -14.17 -8.46 28.58
N ASN A 302 -12.96 -7.91 28.38
CA ASN A 302 -12.07 -7.54 29.49
C ASN A 302 -12.65 -6.41 30.35
N THR A 303 -13.37 -5.46 29.74
CA THR A 303 -14.09 -4.41 30.47
C THR A 303 -15.23 -4.99 31.29
N LEU A 304 -16.00 -5.95 30.77
CA LEU A 304 -17.05 -6.62 31.55
C LEU A 304 -16.45 -7.34 32.77
N ALA A 305 -15.32 -8.03 32.61
CA ALA A 305 -14.61 -8.64 33.73
C ALA A 305 -14.20 -7.59 34.79
N ALA A 306 -13.68 -6.44 34.36
CA ALA A 306 -13.34 -5.34 35.26
C ALA A 306 -14.58 -4.77 35.97
N LEU A 307 -15.68 -4.52 35.25
CA LEU A 307 -16.94 -4.04 35.84
C LEU A 307 -17.52 -5.05 36.85
N CYS A 308 -17.41 -6.35 36.59
CA CYS A 308 -17.77 -7.39 37.56
C CYS A 308 -16.93 -7.27 38.83
N ILE A 309 -15.60 -7.16 38.71
CA ILE A 309 -14.69 -7.00 39.86
C ILE A 309 -15.11 -5.78 40.70
N LEU A 310 -15.33 -4.63 40.06
CA LEU A 310 -15.69 -3.39 40.76
C LEU A 310 -17.06 -3.49 41.45
N SER A 311 -18.01 -4.21 40.85
CA SER A 311 -19.34 -4.46 41.45
C SER A 311 -19.24 -5.25 42.76
N PHE A 312 -18.23 -6.13 42.89
CA PHE A 312 -17.97 -6.86 44.15
C PHE A 312 -17.12 -6.08 45.16
N LEU A 313 -16.37 -5.07 44.71
CA LEU A 313 -15.62 -4.17 45.60
C LEU A 313 -16.51 -3.07 46.21
N ASP A 314 -17.77 -2.96 45.76
CA ASP A 314 -18.74 -1.96 46.24
C ASP A 314 -18.23 -0.52 46.16
N ILE A 315 -17.63 -0.17 45.02
CA ILE A 315 -17.09 1.17 44.77
C ILE A 315 -17.91 1.90 43.70
N ASP A 316 -17.89 3.24 43.76
CA ASP A 316 -18.51 4.08 42.76
C ASP A 316 -17.78 3.98 41.40
N ILE A 317 -18.47 3.45 40.40
CA ILE A 317 -17.93 3.24 39.05
C ILE A 317 -18.01 4.55 38.28
N LYS A 318 -16.85 5.14 37.96
CA LYS A 318 -16.74 6.40 37.20
C LYS A 318 -16.52 6.14 35.70
N PRO A 319 -17.52 6.29 34.82
CA PRO A 319 -17.40 5.92 33.39
C PRO A 319 -16.25 6.63 32.65
N LYS A 320 -15.93 7.88 33.04
CA LYS A 320 -14.81 8.67 32.50
C LYS A 320 -13.44 7.97 32.57
N HIS A 321 -13.25 7.03 33.49
CA HIS A 321 -12.00 6.27 33.61
C HIS A 321 -11.81 5.32 32.42
N LEU A 322 -12.89 4.74 31.88
CA LEU A 322 -12.88 3.89 30.68
C LEU A 322 -12.66 4.70 29.40
N GLU A 323 -13.19 5.92 29.34
CA GLU A 323 -13.00 6.83 28.20
C GLU A 323 -11.54 7.26 28.04
N THR A 324 -10.81 7.39 29.15
CA THR A 324 -9.41 7.81 29.17
C THR A 324 -8.43 6.64 29.26
N PHE A 325 -8.93 5.40 29.28
CA PHE A 325 -8.10 4.20 29.30
C PHE A 325 -7.26 4.10 28.03
N LYS A 326 -6.01 3.69 28.18
CA LYS A 326 -5.11 3.37 27.07
C LYS A 326 -4.48 2.00 27.35
N PRO A 327 -4.58 1.04 26.42
CA PRO A 327 -3.84 -0.21 26.54
C PRO A 327 -2.33 0.06 26.39
N PHE A 328 -1.51 -0.99 26.49
CA PHE A 328 -0.09 -0.85 26.13
C PHE A 328 0.04 -0.31 24.69
N PRO A 329 1.13 0.42 24.38
CA PRO A 329 1.44 0.79 23.02
C PRO A 329 1.39 -0.45 22.10
N LYS A 330 0.95 -0.24 20.85
CA LYS A 330 0.86 -1.29 19.83
C LYS A 330 -0.14 -2.41 20.15
N ILE A 331 -1.18 -2.12 20.95
CA ILE A 331 -2.35 -2.99 21.12
C ILE A 331 -3.56 -2.27 20.51
N LEU A 332 -3.98 -2.69 19.32
CA LEU A 332 -5.08 -2.12 18.53
C LEU A 332 -5.10 -0.58 18.55
N ASN A 333 -3.93 0.04 18.47
CA ASN A 333 -3.79 1.48 18.60
C ASN A 333 -4.16 2.15 17.27
N MET A 334 -5.37 2.73 17.23
CA MET A 334 -5.85 3.43 16.04
C MET A 334 -5.29 4.86 15.97
N LYS A 335 -4.71 5.24 14.84
CA LYS A 335 -4.10 6.55 14.62
C LYS A 335 -4.39 7.06 13.22
N ALA A 336 -5.02 8.24 13.14
CA ALA A 336 -5.10 9.01 11.91
C ALA A 336 -3.75 9.69 11.62
N ILE A 337 -3.33 9.66 10.36
CA ILE A 337 -2.10 10.22 9.85
C ILE A 337 -2.46 11.16 8.71
N GLN A 338 -2.11 12.43 8.89
CA GLN A 338 -2.19 13.43 7.83
C GLN A 338 -0.97 13.27 6.92
N THR A 339 -1.22 12.87 5.67
CA THR A 339 -0.23 12.89 4.58
C THR A 339 -0.26 14.27 3.91
N PRO A 340 0.67 14.57 2.99
CA PRO A 340 0.64 15.81 2.20
C PRO A 340 -0.63 15.99 1.36
N THR A 341 -1.37 14.90 1.06
CA THR A 341 -2.50 14.92 0.11
C THR A 341 -3.83 14.41 0.69
N HIS A 342 -3.84 13.62 1.77
CA HIS A 342 -5.03 13.01 2.40
C HIS A 342 -4.84 12.71 3.89
N THR A 343 -5.93 12.28 4.56
CA THR A 343 -5.84 11.51 5.81
C THR A 343 -5.92 10.01 5.57
N ALA A 344 -4.98 9.24 6.15
CA ALA A 344 -5.02 7.76 6.22
C ALA A 344 -5.05 7.30 7.68
N THR A 345 -5.67 6.15 7.99
CA THR A 345 -5.73 5.63 9.37
C THR A 345 -5.08 4.27 9.49
N ILE A 346 -4.26 4.09 10.52
CA ILE A 346 -3.63 2.80 10.85
C ILE A 346 -4.16 2.27 12.19
N ILE A 347 -4.23 0.95 12.33
CA ILE A 347 -4.46 0.22 13.58
C ILE A 347 -3.19 -0.60 13.85
N ASP A 348 -2.39 -0.18 14.84
CA ASP A 348 -1.15 -0.88 15.21
C ASP A 348 -1.40 -1.88 16.34
N ASP A 349 -1.27 -3.17 16.02
CA ASP A 349 -1.38 -4.31 16.94
C ASP A 349 -0.13 -5.22 16.92
N THR A 350 1.05 -4.60 16.84
CA THR A 350 2.36 -5.29 16.75
C THR A 350 2.99 -5.71 18.09
N HIS A 351 2.26 -5.61 19.21
CA HIS A 351 2.80 -5.94 20.55
C HIS A 351 3.09 -7.45 20.76
N ASN A 352 2.16 -8.33 20.39
CA ASN A 352 2.34 -9.80 20.41
C ASN A 352 1.56 -10.42 19.25
N ALA A 353 1.85 -11.66 18.85
CA ALA A 353 0.93 -12.44 18.02
C ALA A 353 0.76 -13.87 18.54
N SER A 354 -0.46 -14.35 18.41
CA SER A 354 -0.92 -15.73 18.56
C SER A 354 -2.16 -15.88 17.69
N LEU A 355 -2.55 -17.10 17.31
CA LEU A 355 -3.72 -17.29 16.44
C LEU A 355 -4.99 -16.57 16.98
N PRO A 356 -5.35 -16.68 18.29
CA PRO A 356 -6.48 -15.92 18.83
C PRO A 356 -6.31 -14.40 18.75
N ALA A 357 -5.09 -13.88 18.94
CA ALA A 357 -4.83 -12.45 18.85
C ALA A 357 -4.94 -11.93 17.41
N MET A 358 -4.49 -12.71 16.41
CA MET A 358 -4.64 -12.38 15.00
C MET A 358 -6.13 -12.30 14.61
N ILE A 359 -6.93 -13.28 15.05
CA ILE A 359 -8.38 -13.32 14.79
C ILE A 359 -9.06 -12.09 15.41
N ASN A 360 -8.82 -11.81 16.69
CA ASN A 360 -9.40 -10.65 17.38
C ASN A 360 -9.03 -9.32 16.69
N ALA A 361 -7.83 -9.19 16.14
CA ALA A 361 -7.42 -7.98 15.43
C ALA A 361 -8.14 -7.82 14.08
N ILE A 362 -8.32 -8.90 13.32
CA ILE A 362 -9.08 -8.91 12.07
C ILE A 362 -10.56 -8.59 12.35
N GLU A 363 -11.14 -9.16 13.40
CA GLU A 363 -12.50 -8.83 13.83
C GLU A 363 -12.64 -7.36 14.23
N ALA A 364 -11.71 -6.84 15.04
CA ALA A 364 -11.70 -5.43 15.43
C ALA A 364 -11.61 -4.50 14.21
N PHE A 365 -10.76 -4.85 13.23
CA PHE A 365 -10.69 -4.16 11.94
C PHE A 365 -12.04 -4.15 11.22
N ASN A 366 -12.71 -5.32 11.13
CA ASN A 366 -14.02 -5.42 10.49
C ASN A 366 -15.06 -4.49 11.13
N THR A 367 -15.08 -4.34 12.46
CA THR A 367 -16.02 -3.41 13.14
C THR A 367 -15.82 -1.95 12.74
N GLN A 368 -14.61 -1.59 12.32
CA GLN A 368 -14.25 -0.21 11.97
C GLN A 368 -14.44 0.09 10.48
N THR A 369 -14.31 -0.92 9.61
CA THR A 369 -14.42 -0.73 8.15
C THR A 369 -15.63 0.07 7.67
N PRO A 370 -16.85 0.01 8.27
CA PRO A 370 -18.00 0.80 7.80
C PRO A 370 -17.84 2.32 7.96
N PHE A 371 -16.89 2.79 8.78
CA PHE A 371 -16.65 4.21 9.05
C PHE A 371 -15.59 4.85 8.16
N PHE A 372 -15.12 4.12 7.15
CA PHE A 372 -14.05 4.54 6.26
C PHE A 372 -14.48 4.31 4.81
N THR A 373 -14.11 5.20 3.90
CA THR A 373 -14.48 5.13 2.47
C THR A 373 -13.32 4.77 1.55
N GLY A 374 -12.07 4.90 2.01
CA GLY A 374 -10.87 4.51 1.27
C GLY A 374 -10.58 3.01 1.31
N ASN A 375 -9.37 2.63 0.93
CA ASN A 375 -8.92 1.24 0.92
C ASN A 375 -8.94 0.63 2.32
N LYS A 376 -9.34 -0.64 2.40
CA LYS A 376 -9.36 -1.47 3.60
C LYS A 376 -8.23 -2.48 3.50
N VAL A 377 -7.18 -2.30 4.29
CA VAL A 377 -5.94 -3.08 4.17
C VAL A 377 -5.68 -3.84 5.46
N ILE A 378 -5.31 -5.12 5.33
CA ILE A 378 -4.75 -5.91 6.43
C ILE A 378 -3.30 -6.24 6.07
N ALA A 379 -2.35 -5.87 6.92
CA ALA A 379 -0.95 -6.25 6.80
C ALA A 379 -0.52 -7.14 7.98
N LEU A 380 0.00 -8.34 7.68
CA LEU A 380 0.39 -9.34 8.68
C LEU A 380 1.87 -9.73 8.58
N GLY A 381 2.50 -9.93 9.74
CA GLY A 381 3.76 -10.67 9.89
C GLY A 381 3.55 -11.92 10.75
N LYS A 382 4.53 -12.83 10.78
CA LYS A 382 4.36 -14.17 11.37
C LYS A 382 4.06 -14.17 12.87
N ILE A 383 3.52 -15.31 13.30
CA ILE A 383 3.46 -15.74 14.70
C ILE A 383 4.74 -16.50 15.03
N ASN A 384 5.49 -16.05 16.03
CA ASN A 384 6.71 -16.73 16.48
C ASN A 384 6.44 -17.95 17.38
N ASP A 385 7.51 -18.69 17.65
CA ASP A 385 7.58 -19.76 18.65
C ASP A 385 6.64 -20.96 18.37
N LEU A 386 6.27 -21.16 17.11
CA LEU A 386 5.38 -22.27 16.70
C LEU A 386 6.13 -23.55 16.29
N GLY A 387 7.41 -23.44 15.92
CA GLY A 387 8.21 -24.57 15.43
C GLY A 387 7.52 -25.30 14.26
N ASP A 388 7.53 -26.63 14.29
CA ASP A 388 6.94 -27.49 13.24
C ASP A 388 5.43 -27.30 13.04
N LYS A 389 4.73 -26.64 13.98
CA LYS A 389 3.29 -26.35 13.87
C LYS A 389 2.99 -25.04 13.14
N SER A 390 4.01 -24.30 12.70
CA SER A 390 3.83 -22.95 12.14
C SER A 390 2.90 -22.93 10.93
N GLU A 391 3.14 -23.80 9.95
CA GLU A 391 2.34 -23.88 8.71
C GLU A 391 0.86 -24.19 9.03
N ALA A 392 0.62 -25.20 9.88
CA ALA A 392 -0.73 -25.63 10.25
C ALA A 392 -1.51 -24.55 11.02
N ILE A 393 -0.83 -23.74 11.83
CA ILE A 393 -1.46 -22.65 12.58
C ILE A 393 -1.74 -21.44 11.68
N HIS A 394 -0.80 -21.04 10.82
CA HIS A 394 -1.03 -19.94 9.88
C HIS A 394 -2.12 -20.28 8.85
N ALA A 395 -2.23 -21.55 8.43
CA ALA A 395 -3.30 -22.01 7.55
C ALA A 395 -4.71 -21.81 8.13
N GLN A 396 -4.86 -21.80 9.46
CA GLN A 396 -6.15 -21.53 10.12
C GLN A 396 -6.63 -20.09 9.94
N LEU A 397 -5.75 -19.16 9.54
CA LEU A 397 -6.15 -17.78 9.22
C LEU A 397 -6.84 -17.66 7.86
N ALA A 398 -6.68 -18.63 6.95
CA ALA A 398 -7.23 -18.55 5.60
C ALA A 398 -8.76 -18.31 5.54
N PRO A 399 -9.62 -19.05 6.28
CA PRO A 399 -11.06 -18.76 6.30
C PRO A 399 -11.38 -17.39 6.89
N ILE A 400 -10.67 -16.97 7.94
CA ILE A 400 -10.88 -15.69 8.62
C ILE A 400 -10.52 -14.51 7.70
N LEU A 401 -9.40 -14.60 7.00
CA LEU A 401 -8.95 -13.61 6.03
C LEU A 401 -9.89 -13.52 4.83
N SER A 402 -10.37 -14.67 4.33
CA SER A 402 -11.36 -14.71 3.25
C SER A 402 -12.68 -14.01 3.62
N ALA A 403 -13.10 -14.15 4.89
CA ALA A 403 -14.31 -13.53 5.42
C ALA A 403 -14.13 -12.07 5.89
N SER A 404 -12.91 -11.53 5.89
CA SER A 404 -12.63 -10.17 6.35
C SER A 404 -13.22 -9.11 5.42
N ASN A 405 -13.37 -7.88 5.91
CA ASN A 405 -13.80 -6.72 5.13
C ASN A 405 -12.63 -6.03 4.38
N ALA A 406 -11.45 -6.66 4.32
CA ALA A 406 -10.31 -6.11 3.60
C ALA A 406 -10.50 -6.18 2.08
N ASP A 407 -10.02 -5.16 1.39
CA ASP A 407 -9.82 -5.13 -0.06
C ASP A 407 -8.48 -5.80 -0.40
N TYR A 408 -7.44 -5.48 0.38
CA TYR A 408 -6.06 -5.93 0.20
C TYR A 408 -5.52 -6.59 1.47
N ILE A 409 -4.83 -7.71 1.30
CA ILE A 409 -4.18 -8.45 2.38
C ILE A 409 -2.70 -8.62 2.03
N LEU A 410 -1.83 -8.01 2.81
CA LEU A 410 -0.39 -7.96 2.59
C LEU A 410 0.27 -8.81 3.66
N VAL A 411 1.07 -9.80 3.29
CA VAL A 411 1.72 -10.67 4.28
C VAL A 411 3.22 -10.73 4.08
N LEU A 412 3.96 -10.71 5.19
CA LEU A 412 5.40 -10.91 5.25
C LEU A 412 5.69 -12.29 5.87
N ASP A 413 6.93 -12.76 5.70
CA ASP A 413 7.47 -14.01 6.25
C ASP A 413 6.98 -15.27 5.49
N ASP A 414 7.86 -16.26 5.33
CA ASP A 414 7.59 -17.45 4.52
C ASP A 414 6.42 -18.30 5.06
N ASP A 415 6.14 -18.21 6.37
CA ASP A 415 5.02 -18.89 7.04
C ASP A 415 3.64 -18.58 6.41
N PHE A 416 3.51 -17.45 5.70
CA PHE A 416 2.30 -17.06 5.01
C PHE A 416 2.21 -17.49 3.54
N ARG A 417 3.29 -17.99 2.93
CA ARG A 417 3.28 -18.36 1.49
C ARG A 417 2.15 -19.34 1.15
N ASP A 418 2.01 -20.39 1.95
CA ASP A 418 0.97 -21.41 1.76
C ASP A 418 -0.43 -20.93 2.16
N VAL A 419 -0.54 -19.82 2.89
CA VAL A 419 -1.82 -19.20 3.25
C VAL A 419 -2.39 -18.43 2.06
N VAL A 420 -1.54 -17.77 1.27
CA VAL A 420 -2.00 -16.93 0.14
C VAL A 420 -2.85 -17.73 -0.85
N GLY A 421 -2.42 -18.93 -1.22
CA GLY A 421 -3.17 -19.80 -2.13
C GLY A 421 -4.50 -20.32 -1.57
N LYS A 422 -4.72 -20.24 -0.25
CA LYS A 422 -5.91 -20.75 0.44
C LYS A 422 -6.97 -19.67 0.65
N VAL A 423 -6.62 -18.38 0.58
CA VAL A 423 -7.55 -17.26 0.73
C VAL A 423 -8.26 -16.99 -0.58
N LYS A 424 -9.60 -16.89 -0.55
CA LYS A 424 -10.44 -16.71 -1.75
C LYS A 424 -11.16 -15.36 -1.73
N GLY A 425 -11.36 -14.78 -2.91
CA GLY A 425 -12.14 -13.56 -3.10
C GLY A 425 -11.49 -12.28 -2.59
N LYS A 426 -10.18 -12.31 -2.29
CA LYS A 426 -9.41 -11.19 -1.74
C LYS A 426 -8.11 -10.99 -2.53
N HIS A 427 -7.62 -9.76 -2.59
CA HIS A 427 -6.28 -9.47 -3.12
C HIS A 427 -5.24 -9.73 -2.04
N MET A 428 -4.80 -10.97 -1.92
CA MET A 428 -3.76 -11.36 -0.95
C MET A 428 -2.41 -11.51 -1.65
N THR A 429 -1.37 -10.86 -1.13
CA THR A 429 -0.02 -10.85 -1.69
C THR A 429 1.01 -11.12 -0.61
N TRP A 430 1.89 -12.09 -0.84
CA TRP A 430 3.07 -12.32 -0.01
C TRP A 430 4.25 -11.46 -0.47
N TYR A 431 5.00 -10.93 0.49
CA TYR A 431 6.14 -10.05 0.28
C TYR A 431 7.43 -10.70 0.78
N PRO A 432 8.51 -10.69 -0.02
CA PRO A 432 9.81 -11.22 0.39
C PRO A 432 10.56 -10.29 1.34
N THR A 433 10.24 -9.00 1.35
CA THR A 433 10.93 -8.00 2.18
C THR A 433 9.97 -6.95 2.75
N SER A 434 10.34 -6.38 3.89
CA SER A 434 9.60 -5.31 4.54
C SER A 434 9.51 -4.04 3.70
N GLU A 435 10.54 -3.77 2.90
CA GLU A 435 10.66 -2.58 2.05
C GLU A 435 9.59 -2.60 0.96
N ARG A 436 9.38 -3.76 0.32
CA ARG A 436 8.33 -3.90 -0.71
C ARG A 436 6.93 -3.83 -0.13
N LEU A 437 6.73 -4.42 1.04
CA LEU A 437 5.46 -4.31 1.75
C LEU A 437 5.17 -2.84 2.12
N MET A 438 6.19 -2.10 2.61
CA MET A 438 6.08 -0.68 2.92
C MET A 438 5.71 0.17 1.70
N GLU A 439 6.38 0.00 0.57
CA GLU A 439 6.07 0.73 -0.67
C GLU A 439 4.62 0.55 -1.09
N ASP A 440 4.14 -0.69 -1.11
CA ASP A 440 2.76 -1.01 -1.47
C ASP A 440 1.76 -0.48 -0.42
N LEU A 441 2.11 -0.47 0.87
CA LEU A 441 1.31 0.18 1.92
C LEU A 441 1.16 1.69 1.71
N LEU A 442 2.22 2.38 1.33
CA LEU A 442 2.19 3.82 1.06
C LEU A 442 1.28 4.15 -0.13
N GLN A 443 1.30 3.31 -1.16
CA GLN A 443 0.45 3.46 -2.34
C GLN A 443 -1.02 3.14 -2.05
N LEU A 444 -1.27 2.12 -1.22
CA LEU A 444 -2.63 1.72 -0.83
C LEU A 444 -3.26 2.69 0.17
N ALA A 445 -2.47 3.50 0.88
CA ALA A 445 -2.98 4.57 1.71
C ALA A 445 -3.58 5.66 0.82
N ASN A 446 -4.91 5.64 0.66
CA ASN A 446 -5.68 6.70 0.03
C ASN A 446 -6.54 7.46 1.05
N GLU A 447 -7.29 8.45 0.58
CA GLU A 447 -8.19 9.26 1.41
C GLU A 447 -9.15 8.38 2.21
N ASP A 448 -9.17 8.62 3.52
CA ASP A 448 -10.01 7.90 4.48
C ASP A 448 -9.81 6.37 4.41
N SER A 449 -8.58 5.93 4.15
CA SER A 449 -8.15 4.52 4.20
C SER A 449 -7.99 4.00 5.64
N LEU A 450 -8.10 2.68 5.80
CA LEU A 450 -7.91 1.98 7.07
C LEU A 450 -6.97 0.78 6.88
N THR A 451 -5.87 0.76 7.63
CA THR A 451 -4.86 -0.31 7.57
C THR A 451 -4.65 -0.96 8.94
N LEU A 452 -4.90 -2.27 9.07
CA LEU A 452 -4.49 -3.07 10.22
C LEU A 452 -3.04 -3.56 10.08
N LEU A 453 -2.24 -3.42 11.13
CA LEU A 453 -0.85 -3.87 11.19
C LEU A 453 -0.68 -4.86 12.34
N LYS A 454 -0.29 -6.11 12.05
CA LYS A 454 -0.30 -7.18 13.05
C LYS A 454 0.82 -8.19 12.87
N SER A 455 1.67 -8.36 13.87
CA SER A 455 2.72 -9.40 13.88
C SER A 455 3.17 -9.75 15.30
N SER A 456 4.02 -10.77 15.44
CA SER A 456 4.86 -10.91 16.63
C SER A 456 5.85 -9.73 16.73
N SER A 457 6.31 -9.40 17.94
CA SER A 457 7.21 -8.27 18.21
C SER A 457 8.70 -8.55 17.95
N GLY A 458 9.09 -9.82 17.85
CA GLY A 458 10.44 -10.27 17.49
C GLY A 458 10.42 -11.20 16.28
N GLY A 459 11.56 -11.79 15.90
CA GLY A 459 11.63 -12.87 14.91
C GLY A 459 11.27 -12.51 13.46
N THR A 460 10.79 -11.30 13.19
CA THR A 460 10.39 -10.75 11.89
C THR A 460 10.83 -9.28 11.77
N THR A 461 10.98 -8.77 10.55
CA THR A 461 11.26 -7.34 10.30
C THR A 461 10.01 -6.48 10.33
N PHE A 462 8.81 -7.08 10.38
CA PHE A 462 7.52 -6.39 10.32
C PHE A 462 7.37 -5.26 11.37
N PRO A 463 7.69 -5.44 12.67
CA PRO A 463 7.54 -4.37 13.66
C PRO A 463 8.41 -3.13 13.38
N LYS A 464 9.63 -3.34 12.87
CA LYS A 464 10.55 -2.23 12.52
C LYS A 464 10.02 -1.42 11.34
N MET A 465 9.38 -2.10 10.39
CA MET A 465 8.71 -1.47 9.26
C MET A 465 7.50 -0.64 9.74
N VAL A 466 6.66 -1.21 10.62
CA VAL A 466 5.52 -0.49 11.21
C VAL A 466 5.93 0.76 11.99
N GLU A 467 7.06 0.73 12.70
CA GLU A 467 7.59 1.91 13.41
C GLU A 467 7.92 3.08 12.45
N ARG A 468 8.34 2.78 11.22
CA ARG A 468 8.71 3.77 10.20
C ARG A 468 7.50 4.27 9.39
N LEU A 469 6.45 3.46 9.27
CA LEU A 469 5.30 3.72 8.40
C LEU A 469 4.63 5.09 8.66
N PRO A 470 4.41 5.54 9.91
CA PRO A 470 3.78 6.83 10.15
C PRO A 470 4.54 8.03 9.59
N GLU A 471 5.87 7.99 9.61
CA GLU A 471 6.69 9.07 9.07
C GLU A 471 6.79 8.98 7.54
N ALA A 472 6.89 7.76 7.03
CA ALA A 472 6.85 7.51 5.59
C ALA A 472 5.53 8.04 4.98
N LEU A 473 4.38 7.80 5.61
CA LEU A 473 3.08 8.34 5.18
C LEU A 473 3.01 9.87 5.22
N ARG A 474 3.62 10.52 6.23
CA ARG A 474 3.64 11.99 6.35
C ARG A 474 4.44 12.68 5.26
N THR A 475 5.42 11.99 4.71
CA THR A 475 6.35 12.52 3.70
C THR A 475 6.04 12.01 2.29
N TYR A 476 5.06 11.12 2.15
CA TYR A 476 4.73 10.49 0.88
C TYR A 476 3.89 11.41 -0.01
N HIS A 477 4.43 11.78 -1.18
CA HIS A 477 3.78 12.70 -2.13
C HIS A 477 3.09 11.98 -3.31
N GLY A 478 2.99 10.65 -3.29
CA GLY A 478 2.33 9.90 -4.36
C GLY A 478 0.86 10.29 -4.52
N GLN A 479 0.39 10.31 -5.78
CA GLN A 479 -1.02 10.56 -6.10
C GLN A 479 -1.81 9.24 -6.09
N TYR A 480 -3.08 9.32 -5.67
CA TYR A 480 -4.00 8.19 -5.64
C TYR A 480 -4.08 7.51 -7.00
N MET A 481 -3.98 6.19 -7.02
CA MET A 481 -4.21 5.40 -8.21
C MET A 481 -5.57 4.70 -8.16
N ASP A 482 -6.19 4.59 -9.34
CA ASP A 482 -7.41 3.82 -9.63
C ASP A 482 -7.37 2.40 -9.05
N ALA A 483 -8.55 1.77 -8.97
CA ALA A 483 -8.96 0.57 -8.23
C ALA A 483 -8.05 -0.69 -8.20
N TYR A 484 -6.91 -0.73 -8.90
CA TYR A 484 -5.99 -1.87 -8.93
C TYR A 484 -4.52 -1.46 -8.73
N LEU A 485 -3.99 -1.80 -7.55
CA LEU A 485 -2.59 -1.56 -7.14
C LEU A 485 -1.56 -1.95 -8.22
N PHE A 486 -1.73 -3.09 -8.86
CA PHE A 486 -0.74 -3.65 -9.78
C PHE A 486 -0.72 -2.97 -11.17
N ASP A 487 -1.87 -2.57 -11.71
CA ASP A 487 -1.89 -1.84 -12.98
C ASP A 487 -1.33 -0.41 -12.83
N ALA A 488 -1.46 0.16 -11.64
CA ALA A 488 -0.86 1.43 -11.25
C ALA A 488 0.68 1.38 -11.25
N PHE A 489 1.25 0.35 -10.60
CA PHE A 489 2.70 0.14 -10.55
C PHE A 489 3.35 0.08 -11.93
N ARG A 490 2.66 -0.47 -12.93
CA ARG A 490 3.15 -0.45 -14.31
C ARG A 490 3.44 0.97 -14.79
N LYS A 491 2.46 1.87 -14.67
CA LYS A 491 2.57 3.25 -15.19
C LYS A 491 3.62 4.04 -14.42
N ILE A 492 3.64 3.88 -13.10
CA ILE A 492 4.59 4.57 -12.23
C ILE A 492 6.01 4.05 -12.45
N GLY A 493 6.18 2.74 -12.64
CA GLY A 493 7.49 2.10 -12.75
C GLY A 493 8.08 2.06 -14.16
N GLN A 494 7.41 2.64 -15.16
CA GLN A 494 7.95 2.73 -16.51
C GLN A 494 9.16 3.67 -16.51
N SER A 495 10.34 3.14 -16.84
CA SER A 495 11.60 3.85 -16.69
C SER A 495 12.66 3.34 -17.66
N TYR A 496 13.62 4.19 -18.05
CA TYR A 496 14.86 3.75 -18.69
C TYR A 496 16.06 4.55 -18.20
N ILE A 497 17.24 3.95 -18.33
CA ILE A 497 18.54 4.63 -18.32
C ILE A 497 19.35 4.19 -19.54
N VAL A 498 20.17 5.09 -20.07
CA VAL A 498 21.10 4.83 -21.17
C VAL A 498 22.51 4.99 -20.61
N VAL A 499 23.37 4.04 -20.96
CA VAL A 499 24.70 3.88 -20.40
C VAL A 499 25.71 3.78 -21.53
N ASP A 500 26.82 4.50 -21.43
CA ASP A 500 27.93 4.39 -22.39
C ASP A 500 28.67 3.04 -22.22
N ASN A 501 28.90 2.33 -23.32
CA ASN A 501 29.45 0.97 -23.28
C ASN A 501 30.92 0.91 -22.86
N GLU A 502 31.69 2.00 -23.01
CA GLU A 502 33.12 2.03 -22.67
C GLU A 502 33.34 2.48 -21.21
N THR A 503 32.62 3.52 -20.80
CA THR A 503 32.79 4.18 -19.49
C THR A 503 31.80 3.71 -18.44
N LEU A 504 30.72 3.05 -18.85
CA LEU A 504 29.57 2.68 -18.01
C LEU A 504 28.88 3.87 -17.33
N GLN A 505 29.13 5.11 -17.76
CA GLN A 505 28.43 6.27 -17.21
C GLN A 505 27.01 6.39 -17.76
N VAL A 506 26.06 6.76 -16.90
CA VAL A 506 24.68 7.05 -17.29
C VAL A 506 24.65 8.35 -18.11
N THR A 507 24.28 8.24 -19.40
CA THR A 507 24.20 9.38 -20.32
C THR A 507 22.81 9.99 -20.37
N LYS A 508 21.76 9.20 -20.10
CA LYS A 508 20.36 9.64 -20.08
C LYS A 508 19.54 8.82 -19.10
N GLU A 509 18.57 9.44 -18.45
CA GLU A 509 17.61 8.73 -17.60
C GLU A 509 16.19 9.29 -17.73
N TYR A 510 15.21 8.41 -17.54
CA TYR A 510 13.80 8.74 -17.43
C TYR A 510 13.19 7.95 -16.27
N ASN A 511 12.62 8.69 -15.30
CA ASN A 511 11.87 8.11 -14.18
C ASN A 511 12.62 7.01 -13.40
N SER A 512 13.96 7.06 -13.41
CA SER A 512 14.84 6.05 -12.79
C SER A 512 14.54 5.87 -11.30
N ARG A 513 14.23 6.96 -10.59
CA ARG A 513 13.91 6.95 -9.15
C ARG A 513 12.64 6.20 -8.76
N ASN A 514 11.65 6.12 -9.65
CA ASN A 514 10.39 5.40 -9.39
C ASN A 514 10.35 4.05 -10.13
N SER A 515 11.47 3.61 -10.73
CA SER A 515 11.53 2.37 -11.48
C SER A 515 11.23 1.16 -10.59
N GLN A 516 10.20 0.42 -10.96
CA GLN A 516 9.79 -0.78 -10.25
C GLN A 516 8.96 -1.68 -11.17
N THR A 517 9.26 -2.97 -11.18
CA THR A 517 8.47 -3.98 -11.89
C THR A 517 7.55 -4.78 -10.95
N LEU A 518 6.68 -5.59 -11.54
CA LEU A 518 5.92 -6.65 -10.86
C LEU A 518 6.43 -8.06 -11.21
N GLU A 519 7.56 -8.11 -11.90
CA GLU A 519 8.22 -9.31 -12.41
C GLU A 519 9.61 -9.41 -11.78
N GLY A 520 10.18 -10.61 -11.78
CA GLY A 520 11.49 -10.92 -11.28
C GLY A 520 12.51 -11.21 -12.39
N LEU A 521 13.75 -11.44 -11.98
CA LEU A 521 14.92 -11.66 -12.82
C LEU A 521 15.27 -13.14 -13.00
N GLY A 522 14.40 -14.09 -12.59
CA GLY A 522 14.68 -15.54 -12.64
C GLY A 522 15.36 -16.02 -13.93
N PRO A 523 14.82 -15.74 -15.13
CA PRO A 523 15.45 -16.15 -16.39
C PRO A 523 16.86 -15.57 -16.59
N LEU A 524 17.08 -14.32 -16.18
CA LEU A 524 18.37 -13.65 -16.28
C LEU A 524 19.40 -14.27 -15.32
N LEU A 525 18.98 -14.58 -14.10
CA LEU A 525 19.87 -15.22 -13.11
C LEU A 525 20.27 -16.64 -13.55
N TYR A 526 19.35 -17.45 -14.08
CA TYR A 526 19.70 -18.76 -14.63
C TYR A 526 20.60 -18.68 -15.85
N TYR A 527 20.38 -17.67 -16.69
CA TYR A 527 21.25 -17.40 -17.83
C TYR A 527 22.68 -17.11 -17.38
N LEU A 528 22.86 -16.18 -16.43
CA LEU A 528 24.17 -15.82 -15.89
C LEU A 528 24.85 -17.01 -15.21
N ASP A 529 24.12 -17.79 -14.41
CA ASP A 529 24.65 -18.99 -13.75
C ASP A 529 25.11 -20.03 -14.78
N ALA A 530 24.33 -20.27 -15.83
CA ALA A 530 24.69 -21.20 -16.89
C ALA A 530 25.98 -20.78 -17.64
N LEU A 531 26.19 -19.47 -17.80
CA LEU A 531 27.41 -18.93 -18.38
C LEU A 531 28.61 -19.11 -17.44
N ASN A 532 28.44 -18.81 -16.15
CA ASN A 532 29.46 -18.97 -15.11
C ASN A 532 29.89 -20.43 -14.95
N LYS A 533 28.95 -21.38 -15.05
CA LYS A 533 29.21 -22.82 -15.01
C LYS A 533 29.76 -23.41 -16.30
N HIS A 534 29.89 -22.61 -17.36
CA HIS A 534 30.36 -23.05 -18.68
C HIS A 534 29.63 -24.30 -19.21
N VAL A 535 28.30 -24.30 -19.10
CA VAL A 535 27.46 -25.45 -19.48
C VAL A 535 27.73 -25.87 -20.93
N LYS A 536 28.15 -27.12 -21.12
CA LYS A 536 28.44 -27.69 -22.46
C LYS A 536 27.15 -27.90 -23.26
N ASN A 537 27.25 -27.72 -24.58
CA ASN A 537 26.15 -27.99 -25.50
C ASN A 537 25.89 -29.50 -25.61
N ARG A 538 24.69 -29.96 -25.24
CA ARG A 538 24.26 -31.37 -25.35
C ARG A 538 22.78 -31.46 -25.73
N PRO A 539 22.35 -32.52 -26.44
CA PRO A 539 20.94 -32.74 -26.73
C PRO A 539 20.16 -33.05 -25.45
N ILE A 540 18.95 -32.50 -25.35
CA ILE A 540 17.99 -32.73 -24.26
C ILE A 540 16.57 -32.86 -24.84
N ARG A 541 15.63 -33.36 -24.05
CA ARG A 541 14.20 -33.38 -24.39
C ARG A 541 13.43 -32.65 -23.32
N LEU A 542 12.53 -31.76 -23.73
CA LEU A 542 11.70 -30.99 -22.81
C LEU A 542 10.85 -31.93 -21.94
N GLY A 543 10.92 -31.75 -20.63
CA GLY A 543 10.14 -32.50 -19.65
C GLY A 543 8.64 -32.21 -19.70
N SER A 544 7.90 -32.95 -18.87
CA SER A 544 6.46 -32.74 -18.67
C SER A 544 6.25 -31.67 -17.61
N TRP A 545 5.85 -30.47 -18.04
CA TRP A 545 5.57 -29.31 -17.22
C TRP A 545 4.09 -28.91 -17.36
N SER A 546 3.47 -28.41 -16.28
CA SER A 546 2.07 -27.95 -16.28
C SER A 546 1.77 -26.80 -17.25
N THR A 547 2.83 -26.16 -17.76
CA THR A 547 2.76 -25.04 -18.70
C THR A 547 3.01 -25.45 -20.14
N ASN A 548 3.27 -26.73 -20.44
CA ASN A 548 3.47 -27.18 -21.82
C ASN A 548 2.26 -26.79 -22.70
N ASP A 549 2.55 -26.42 -23.94
CA ASP A 549 1.55 -26.10 -24.97
C ASP A 549 1.93 -26.76 -26.30
N GLU A 550 1.22 -26.43 -27.39
CA GLU A 550 1.48 -27.00 -28.72
C GLU A 550 2.91 -26.71 -29.22
N THR A 551 3.45 -25.53 -28.89
CA THR A 551 4.78 -25.08 -29.32
C THR A 551 5.89 -25.70 -28.47
N TYR A 552 5.69 -25.77 -27.15
CA TYR A 552 6.62 -26.27 -26.16
C TYR A 552 6.04 -27.49 -25.45
N HIS A 553 5.88 -28.58 -26.20
CA HIS A 553 5.30 -29.83 -25.72
C HIS A 553 6.36 -30.79 -25.14
N THR A 554 5.90 -31.72 -24.29
CA THR A 554 6.75 -32.79 -23.74
C THR A 554 7.45 -33.59 -24.83
N GLY A 555 8.75 -33.81 -24.68
CA GLY A 555 9.55 -34.57 -25.63
C GLY A 555 10.17 -33.76 -26.77
N LEU A 556 9.84 -32.47 -26.88
CA LEU A 556 10.45 -31.53 -27.85
C LEU A 556 11.98 -31.61 -27.75
N ALA A 557 12.63 -31.89 -28.89
CA ALA A 557 14.08 -32.01 -28.96
C ALA A 557 14.75 -30.63 -28.96
N LEU A 558 15.63 -30.40 -28.00
CA LEU A 558 16.37 -29.15 -27.81
C LEU A 558 17.84 -29.44 -27.53
N THR A 559 18.65 -28.40 -27.43
CA THR A 559 19.99 -28.48 -26.84
C THR A 559 20.10 -27.54 -25.64
N THR A 560 21.01 -27.85 -24.71
CA THR A 560 21.30 -26.93 -23.58
C THR A 560 21.66 -25.54 -24.06
N HIS A 561 22.32 -25.41 -25.20
CA HIS A 561 22.64 -24.11 -25.79
C HIS A 561 21.40 -23.35 -26.28
N THR A 562 20.50 -24.01 -27.02
CA THR A 562 19.24 -23.39 -27.46
C THR A 562 18.36 -23.00 -26.27
N LEU A 563 18.44 -23.78 -25.18
CA LEU A 563 17.71 -23.52 -23.95
C LEU A 563 18.22 -22.27 -23.22
N ILE A 564 19.55 -22.12 -23.11
CA ILE A 564 20.18 -20.92 -22.54
C ILE A 564 19.88 -19.69 -23.40
N GLN A 565 20.02 -19.81 -24.73
CA GLN A 565 19.76 -18.73 -25.67
C GLN A 565 18.30 -18.24 -25.62
N ALA A 566 17.35 -19.14 -25.38
CA ALA A 566 15.93 -18.78 -25.27
C ALA A 566 15.66 -17.82 -24.10
N MET A 567 16.54 -17.74 -23.09
CA MET A 567 16.36 -16.82 -21.95
C MET A 567 16.43 -15.34 -22.36
N ASN A 568 17.13 -15.00 -23.46
CA ASN A 568 17.25 -13.63 -23.96
C ASN A 568 15.93 -13.04 -24.49
N ASP A 569 14.96 -13.87 -24.86
CA ASP A 569 13.81 -13.53 -25.70
C ASP A 569 12.47 -13.80 -25.01
N SER A 570 12.23 -13.23 -23.82
CA SER A 570 10.97 -13.41 -23.05
C SER A 570 10.52 -14.88 -22.94
N PRO A 571 11.34 -15.76 -22.34
CA PRO A 571 11.18 -17.20 -22.46
C PRO A 571 9.82 -17.73 -22.00
N HIS A 572 9.36 -18.78 -22.67
CA HIS A 572 8.20 -19.57 -22.26
C HIS A 572 8.48 -20.29 -20.92
N PRO A 573 7.51 -20.43 -19.99
CA PRO A 573 7.75 -20.98 -18.65
C PRO A 573 8.38 -22.37 -18.65
N SER A 574 7.96 -23.24 -19.56
CA SER A 574 8.49 -24.61 -19.64
C SER A 574 10.00 -24.63 -19.92
N LEU A 575 10.52 -23.67 -20.70
CA LEU A 575 11.95 -23.54 -20.96
C LEU A 575 12.71 -23.07 -19.71
N ILE A 576 12.10 -22.19 -18.92
CA ILE A 576 12.69 -21.71 -17.67
C ILE A 576 12.78 -22.87 -16.66
N TYR A 577 11.69 -23.64 -16.51
CA TYR A 577 11.67 -24.82 -15.64
C TYR A 577 12.70 -25.87 -16.07
N GLU A 578 12.80 -26.13 -17.37
CA GLU A 578 13.79 -27.08 -17.91
C GLU A 578 15.23 -26.61 -17.66
N LEU A 579 15.51 -25.31 -17.82
CA LEU A 579 16.86 -24.77 -17.57
C LEU A 579 17.22 -24.87 -16.10
N ALA A 580 16.31 -24.48 -15.20
CA ALA A 580 16.51 -24.62 -13.77
C ALA A 580 16.73 -26.09 -13.37
N GLY A 581 15.94 -27.03 -13.88
CA GLY A 581 16.13 -28.46 -13.64
C GLY A 581 17.42 -29.03 -14.25
N THR A 582 17.95 -28.40 -15.29
CA THR A 582 19.24 -28.77 -15.90
C THR A 582 20.44 -28.26 -15.09
N LEU A 583 20.31 -27.07 -14.48
CA LEU A 583 21.37 -26.41 -13.73
C LEU A 583 21.53 -26.91 -12.30
N TYR A 584 20.44 -27.37 -11.67
CA TYR A 584 20.42 -27.70 -10.26
C TYR A 584 19.79 -29.09 -10.03
N GLY A 585 20.39 -29.89 -9.15
CA GLY A 585 19.88 -31.21 -8.78
C GLY A 585 18.72 -31.16 -7.78
N SER A 586 18.52 -30.03 -7.08
CA SER A 586 17.43 -29.84 -6.14
C SER A 586 17.00 -28.37 -6.01
N SER A 587 15.81 -28.13 -5.45
CA SER A 587 15.36 -26.76 -5.12
C SER A 587 16.28 -26.08 -4.11
N ARG A 588 16.78 -26.82 -3.12
CA ARG A 588 17.69 -26.29 -2.09
C ARG A 588 19.02 -25.84 -2.69
N GLU A 589 19.59 -26.63 -3.59
CA GLU A 589 20.81 -26.27 -4.30
C GLU A 589 20.59 -25.03 -5.16
N ARG A 590 19.49 -24.99 -5.93
CA ARG A 590 19.12 -23.79 -6.70
C ARG A 590 19.07 -22.55 -5.82
N ASP A 591 18.36 -22.61 -4.70
CA ASP A 591 18.16 -21.44 -3.86
C ASP A 591 19.51 -20.97 -3.28
N GLN A 592 20.39 -21.90 -2.88
CA GLN A 592 21.76 -21.57 -2.44
C GLN A 592 22.59 -20.86 -3.52
N GLU A 593 22.61 -21.41 -4.73
CA GLU A 593 23.36 -20.85 -5.86
C GLU A 593 22.80 -19.49 -6.29
N ILE A 594 21.48 -19.34 -6.33
CA ILE A 594 20.84 -18.06 -6.65
C ILE A 594 21.10 -17.03 -5.56
N HIS A 595 21.05 -17.40 -4.28
CA HIS A 595 21.41 -16.48 -3.20
C HIS A 595 22.86 -15.99 -3.34
N ALA A 596 23.81 -16.86 -3.68
CA ALA A 596 25.19 -16.46 -3.95
C ALA A 596 25.29 -15.47 -5.12
N LEU A 597 24.50 -15.65 -6.18
CA LEU A 597 24.43 -14.69 -7.29
C LEU A 597 23.81 -13.36 -6.89
N LEU A 598 22.74 -13.37 -6.08
CA LEU A 598 22.13 -12.14 -5.57
C LEU A 598 23.12 -11.34 -4.73
N GLU A 599 23.90 -12.01 -3.87
CA GLU A 599 24.97 -11.38 -3.10
C GLU A 599 26.09 -10.85 -4.01
N GLN A 600 26.50 -11.62 -5.02
CA GLN A 600 27.51 -11.18 -5.99
C GLN A 600 27.11 -9.87 -6.67
N TYR A 601 25.86 -9.78 -7.15
CA TYR A 601 25.36 -8.64 -7.91
C TYR A 601 24.76 -7.50 -7.05
N ASP A 602 24.85 -7.59 -5.72
CA ASP A 602 24.22 -6.65 -4.77
C ASP A 602 22.71 -6.45 -5.04
N LEU A 603 22.00 -7.56 -5.24
CA LEU A 603 20.58 -7.58 -5.58
C LEU A 603 19.71 -7.97 -4.38
N PRO A 604 18.55 -7.31 -4.18
CA PRO A 604 17.62 -7.72 -3.15
C PRO A 604 16.91 -9.02 -3.54
N ILE A 605 16.54 -9.82 -2.54
CA ILE A 605 15.77 -11.06 -2.77
C ILE A 605 14.42 -10.84 -3.50
N SER A 606 13.91 -9.60 -3.52
CA SER A 606 12.67 -9.27 -4.24
C SER A 606 12.77 -9.47 -5.75
N VAL A 607 13.98 -9.54 -6.33
CA VAL A 607 14.14 -9.82 -7.76
C VAL A 607 13.92 -11.31 -8.08
N PHE A 608 13.94 -12.20 -7.08
CA PHE A 608 13.80 -13.64 -7.27
C PHE A 608 12.93 -14.26 -6.17
N THR A 609 11.63 -14.33 -6.40
CA THR A 609 10.67 -15.01 -5.50
C THR A 609 10.10 -16.29 -6.11
N ASN A 610 9.86 -16.30 -7.42
CA ASN A 610 9.42 -17.48 -8.14
C ASN A 610 10.34 -17.82 -9.32
N LEU A 611 10.40 -19.11 -9.63
CA LEU A 611 11.22 -19.70 -10.69
C LEU A 611 11.18 -18.91 -12.01
N THR A 612 9.98 -18.50 -12.43
CA THR A 612 9.78 -17.93 -13.76
C THR A 612 10.09 -16.44 -13.85
N GLY A 613 10.22 -15.74 -12.71
CA GLY A 613 10.24 -14.28 -12.67
C GLY A 613 8.94 -13.64 -13.18
N ARG A 614 7.86 -14.38 -13.44
CA ARG A 614 6.61 -13.81 -13.93
C ARG A 614 5.77 -13.25 -12.80
N TYR A 615 4.94 -12.27 -13.15
CA TYR A 615 3.97 -11.69 -12.23
C TYR A 615 3.03 -12.76 -11.69
N ARG A 616 2.86 -12.77 -10.37
CA ARG A 616 1.85 -13.54 -9.67
C ARG A 616 1.23 -12.63 -8.63
N VAL A 617 -0.09 -12.48 -8.67
CA VAL A 617 -0.85 -11.68 -7.68
C VAL A 617 -0.47 -12.10 -6.25
N ASN A 618 -0.23 -13.39 -6.05
CA ASN A 618 0.03 -13.98 -4.74
C ASN A 618 1.46 -13.77 -4.22
N GLU A 619 2.41 -13.37 -5.07
CA GLU A 619 3.83 -13.28 -4.74
C GLU A 619 4.43 -11.99 -5.32
N ARG A 620 4.79 -11.05 -4.44
CA ARG A 620 5.38 -9.78 -4.85
C ARG A 620 6.83 -9.97 -5.28
N GLN A 621 7.11 -9.62 -6.52
CA GLN A 621 8.47 -9.52 -7.07
C GLN A 621 8.67 -8.15 -7.67
N SER A 622 9.91 -7.67 -7.66
CA SER A 622 10.26 -6.44 -8.33
C SER A 622 11.76 -6.30 -8.46
N PHE A 623 12.16 -5.71 -9.57
CA PHE A 623 13.46 -5.10 -9.79
C PHE A 623 13.26 -3.70 -10.41
N SER A 624 14.35 -2.95 -10.48
CA SER A 624 14.45 -1.60 -11.04
C SER A 624 15.47 -1.56 -12.17
N VAL A 625 15.53 -0.43 -12.88
CA VAL A 625 16.61 -0.17 -13.85
C VAL A 625 17.99 -0.17 -13.19
N HIS A 626 18.09 0.19 -11.91
CA HIS A 626 19.36 0.18 -11.17
C HIS A 626 19.83 -1.25 -10.86
N ASP A 627 18.91 -2.17 -10.56
CA ASP A 627 19.24 -3.58 -10.38
C ASP A 627 19.83 -4.18 -11.67
N LEU A 628 19.23 -3.87 -12.83
CA LEU A 628 19.76 -4.29 -14.14
C LEU A 628 21.09 -3.59 -14.49
N TYR A 629 21.27 -2.34 -14.07
CA TYR A 629 22.54 -1.62 -14.21
C TYR A 629 23.67 -2.26 -13.43
N ASN A 630 23.44 -2.62 -12.16
CA ASN A 630 24.43 -3.33 -11.34
C ASN A 630 24.85 -4.66 -12.00
N ILE A 631 23.89 -5.39 -12.57
CA ILE A 631 24.17 -6.63 -13.32
C ILE A 631 25.03 -6.34 -14.56
N LEU A 632 24.73 -5.28 -15.32
CA LEU A 632 25.51 -4.86 -16.48
C LEU A 632 26.94 -4.47 -16.10
N GLU A 633 27.09 -3.65 -15.06
CA GLU A 633 28.38 -3.14 -14.60
C GLU A 633 29.34 -4.28 -14.21
N GLN A 634 28.81 -5.33 -13.58
CA GLN A 634 29.61 -6.45 -13.12
C GLN A 634 29.80 -7.57 -14.17
N SER A 635 28.82 -7.78 -15.05
CA SER A 635 28.88 -8.86 -16.05
C SER A 635 29.48 -8.42 -17.39
N GLY A 636 29.41 -7.12 -17.70
CA GLY A 636 29.84 -6.55 -18.97
C GLY A 636 29.27 -7.29 -20.18
N ASP A 637 30.13 -7.55 -21.17
CA ASP A 637 29.76 -8.15 -22.45
C ASP A 637 29.28 -9.62 -22.36
N VAL A 638 29.50 -10.29 -21.22
CA VAL A 638 29.05 -11.66 -21.00
C VAL A 638 27.53 -11.77 -21.12
N LEU A 639 26.78 -10.75 -20.70
CA LEU A 639 25.32 -10.66 -20.86
C LEU A 639 24.88 -10.85 -22.31
N PHE A 640 25.66 -10.34 -23.26
CA PHE A 640 25.31 -10.27 -24.67
C PHE A 640 25.95 -11.37 -25.52
N LYS A 641 26.42 -12.45 -24.90
CA LYS A 641 27.09 -13.58 -25.57
C LYS A 641 26.31 -14.15 -26.77
N TYR A 642 24.98 -14.21 -26.68
CA TYR A 642 24.13 -14.81 -27.71
C TYR A 642 23.24 -13.84 -28.48
N ARG A 643 22.85 -12.73 -27.86
CA ARG A 643 21.96 -11.70 -28.40
C ARG A 643 22.45 -10.34 -27.93
N LYS A 644 22.23 -9.30 -28.75
CA LYS A 644 22.46 -7.90 -28.36
C LYS A 644 21.38 -7.36 -27.41
N HIS A 645 20.55 -8.21 -26.84
CA HIS A 645 19.51 -7.83 -25.89
C HIS A 645 19.20 -8.96 -24.91
N PHE A 646 18.56 -8.58 -23.81
CA PHE A 646 17.97 -9.49 -22.86
C PHE A 646 16.61 -8.91 -22.45
N ILE A 647 15.52 -9.54 -22.89
CA ILE A 647 14.16 -9.04 -22.67
C ILE A 647 13.38 -10.04 -21.79
N LEU A 648 12.89 -9.54 -20.66
CA LEU A 648 12.05 -10.21 -19.71
C LEU A 648 10.59 -9.79 -19.86
N GLY A 649 9.70 -10.60 -19.30
CA GLY A 649 8.30 -10.25 -19.13
C GLY A 649 7.39 -10.65 -20.30
N ASN A 650 6.12 -10.91 -20.01
CA ASN A 650 5.16 -11.37 -21.02
C ASN A 650 4.43 -10.19 -21.68
N LYS A 651 3.53 -9.57 -20.90
CA LYS A 651 2.67 -8.45 -21.33
C LYS A 651 3.42 -7.11 -21.34
N TYR A 652 4.40 -6.98 -20.45
CA TYR A 652 5.26 -5.81 -20.36
C TYR A 652 6.71 -6.30 -20.38
N LYS A 653 7.54 -5.55 -21.08
CA LYS A 653 8.93 -5.85 -21.38
C LYS A 653 9.82 -4.99 -20.50
N SER A 654 10.81 -5.64 -19.93
CA SER A 654 11.88 -5.02 -19.14
C SER A 654 13.17 -5.71 -19.53
N GLY A 655 14.30 -5.03 -19.45
CA GLY A 655 15.56 -5.65 -19.87
C GLY A 655 16.63 -4.68 -20.31
N LEU A 656 17.54 -5.19 -21.15
CA LEU A 656 18.67 -4.45 -21.70
C LEU A 656 18.74 -4.63 -23.21
N ILE A 657 19.05 -3.56 -23.94
CA ILE A 657 19.36 -3.60 -25.37
C ILE A 657 20.70 -2.90 -25.58
N LYS A 658 21.68 -3.63 -26.11
CA LYS A 658 23.02 -3.14 -26.40
C LYS A 658 23.09 -2.59 -27.82
N GLY A 659 23.39 -1.31 -27.91
CA GLY A 659 23.77 -0.64 -29.14
C GLY A 659 25.27 -0.70 -29.41
N ASP A 660 25.69 0.02 -30.45
CA ASP A 660 27.11 0.06 -30.83
C ASP A 660 27.94 0.90 -29.85
N LYS A 661 27.40 2.00 -29.32
CA LYS A 661 28.07 2.89 -28.36
C LYS A 661 27.46 2.89 -26.96
N GLU A 662 26.16 2.69 -26.88
CA GLU A 662 25.41 2.79 -25.62
C GLU A 662 24.54 1.54 -25.43
N THR A 663 24.14 1.29 -24.19
CA THR A 663 23.17 0.25 -23.80
C THR A 663 22.00 0.92 -23.10
N VAL A 664 20.76 0.58 -23.50
CA VAL A 664 19.54 1.04 -22.81
C VAL A 664 19.05 -0.06 -21.88
N ILE A 665 18.76 0.34 -20.65
CA ILE A 665 18.22 -0.49 -19.58
C ILE A 665 16.83 0.04 -19.25
N PHE A 666 15.81 -0.81 -19.20
CA PHE A 666 14.43 -0.35 -19.12
C PHE A 666 13.50 -1.27 -18.33
N THR A 667 12.39 -0.69 -17.84
CA THR A 667 11.32 -1.39 -17.12
C THR A 667 9.93 -0.99 -17.62
N ASN A 668 9.01 -1.96 -17.68
CA ASN A 668 7.55 -1.81 -17.93
C ASN A 668 7.12 -1.20 -19.28
N TYR A 669 7.79 -1.50 -20.40
CA TYR A 669 7.37 -1.09 -21.74
C TYR A 669 6.45 -2.11 -22.39
N ARG A 670 5.53 -1.72 -23.28
CA ARG A 670 4.76 -2.71 -24.07
C ARG A 670 5.56 -3.26 -25.24
N GLU A 671 6.29 -2.37 -25.89
CA GLU A 671 7.10 -2.63 -27.07
C GLU A 671 8.50 -2.04 -26.85
N THR A 672 9.50 -2.66 -27.45
CA THR A 672 10.90 -2.27 -27.27
C THR A 672 11.47 -1.46 -28.43
N GLU A 673 10.69 -1.21 -29.49
CA GLU A 673 11.17 -0.55 -30.73
C GLU A 673 11.73 0.85 -30.45
N MET A 674 10.99 1.68 -29.71
CA MET A 674 11.46 3.01 -29.33
C MET A 674 12.80 2.94 -28.58
N LEU A 675 12.96 1.97 -27.67
CA LEU A 675 14.17 1.81 -26.87
C LEU A 675 15.34 1.33 -27.73
N ASP A 676 15.10 0.38 -28.63
CA ASP A 676 16.10 -0.08 -29.59
C ASP A 676 16.60 1.07 -30.47
N THR A 677 15.69 1.91 -31.00
CA THR A 677 16.10 3.08 -31.79
C THR A 677 16.90 4.13 -31.01
N MET A 678 16.86 4.14 -29.66
CA MET A 678 17.69 5.07 -28.88
C MET A 678 19.17 4.73 -28.94
N VAL A 679 19.52 3.44 -28.95
CA VAL A 679 20.91 2.96 -28.86
C VAL A 679 21.41 2.33 -30.15
N ASN A 680 20.48 1.87 -30.98
CA ASN A 680 20.67 1.48 -32.36
C ASN A 680 19.87 2.46 -33.23
N PRO A 681 20.24 3.76 -33.27
CA PRO A 681 19.58 4.68 -34.19
C PRO A 681 19.70 4.07 -35.59
N PRO A 682 18.58 3.98 -36.33
CA PRO A 682 18.62 3.39 -37.65
C PRO A 682 19.71 4.09 -38.44
N LYS A 683 20.68 3.32 -38.96
CA LYS A 683 21.55 3.82 -40.02
C LYS A 683 20.58 4.38 -41.05
N ILE A 684 20.65 5.68 -41.30
CA ILE A 684 19.85 6.35 -42.32
C ILE A 684 20.21 5.68 -43.63
N THR A 685 19.49 4.61 -43.93
CA THR A 685 19.31 4.10 -45.26
C THR A 685 18.16 4.94 -45.71
N ILE A 686 18.49 5.97 -46.50
CA ILE A 686 17.50 6.73 -47.24
C ILE A 686 16.77 5.68 -48.11
N LYS A 687 15.66 5.15 -47.62
CA LYS A 687 14.57 4.79 -48.52
C LYS A 687 14.20 6.13 -49.14
N GLU A 688 14.30 6.20 -50.46
CA GLU A 688 14.06 7.43 -51.21
C GLU A 688 12.84 8.16 -50.63
N PRO A 689 12.99 9.45 -50.26
CA PRO A 689 11.86 10.20 -49.75
C PRO A 689 10.81 10.21 -50.85
N VAL A 690 9.62 9.69 -50.54
CA VAL A 690 8.44 10.15 -51.27
C VAL A 690 8.20 11.56 -50.74
N ASP A 691 8.44 12.53 -51.61
CA ASP A 691 8.32 13.96 -51.37
C ASP A 691 6.84 14.33 -51.20
N ILE A 692 6.23 13.96 -50.07
CA ILE A 692 4.83 14.25 -49.72
C ILE A 692 4.79 15.53 -48.88
N ASP A 693 4.07 16.53 -49.35
CA ASP A 693 3.86 17.78 -48.63
C ASP A 693 2.73 17.63 -47.59
N VAL A 694 1.62 16.98 -47.95
CA VAL A 694 0.40 16.91 -47.12
C VAL A 694 -0.14 15.48 -46.99
N SER A 695 -0.42 15.05 -45.75
CA SER A 695 -1.23 13.87 -45.45
C SER A 695 -2.66 14.28 -45.10
N ILE A 696 -3.61 13.88 -45.93
CA ILE A 696 -5.04 14.09 -45.70
C ILE A 696 -5.60 12.87 -44.96
N ILE A 697 -6.03 13.06 -43.71
CA ILE A 697 -6.55 11.98 -42.85
C ILE A 697 -8.07 12.09 -42.76
N ILE A 698 -8.76 11.01 -43.13
CA ILE A 698 -10.21 10.93 -43.23
C ILE A 698 -10.73 9.80 -42.33
N PRO A 699 -11.41 10.12 -41.20
CA PRO A 699 -12.13 9.11 -40.42
C PRO A 699 -13.40 8.67 -41.18
N LEU A 700 -13.62 7.36 -41.28
CA LEU A 700 -14.73 6.79 -42.04
C LEU A 700 -15.57 5.85 -41.15
N TYR A 701 -16.89 6.07 -41.13
CA TYR A 701 -17.84 5.13 -40.52
C TYR A 701 -19.23 5.31 -41.12
N ASN A 702 -19.71 4.35 -41.89
CA ASN A 702 -21.04 4.33 -42.50
C ASN A 702 -21.40 5.63 -43.25
N ARG A 703 -20.64 5.94 -44.30
CA ARG A 703 -20.75 7.15 -45.14
C ARG A 703 -20.75 6.86 -46.64
N GLU A 704 -21.33 5.74 -47.08
CA GLU A 704 -21.25 5.29 -48.48
C GLU A 704 -21.69 6.36 -49.51
N ARG A 705 -22.65 7.22 -49.15
CA ARG A 705 -23.17 8.28 -50.03
C ARG A 705 -22.27 9.53 -50.09
N ARG A 706 -21.45 9.78 -49.07
CA ARG A 706 -20.71 11.04 -48.91
C ARG A 706 -19.21 10.89 -49.20
N ILE A 707 -18.62 9.73 -48.87
CA ILE A 707 -17.20 9.48 -49.10
C ILE A 707 -16.81 9.52 -50.59
N ALA A 708 -17.68 9.06 -51.49
CA ALA A 708 -17.45 9.13 -52.93
C ALA A 708 -17.25 10.58 -53.40
N ARG A 709 -18.10 11.50 -52.92
CA ARG A 709 -18.04 12.92 -53.27
C ARG A 709 -16.78 13.59 -52.74
N LEU A 710 -16.39 13.30 -51.50
CA LEU A 710 -15.16 13.81 -50.91
C LEU A 710 -13.95 13.37 -51.75
N LEU A 711 -13.84 12.07 -52.06
CA LEU A 711 -12.72 11.56 -52.86
C LEU A 711 -12.72 12.11 -54.29
N GLU A 712 -13.89 12.29 -54.93
CA GLU A 712 -13.98 12.95 -56.23
C GLU A 712 -13.48 14.40 -56.17
N LYS A 713 -13.83 15.14 -55.10
CA LYS A 713 -13.35 16.51 -54.88
C LYS A 713 -11.85 16.58 -54.63
N LEU A 714 -11.29 15.63 -53.87
CA LEU A 714 -9.85 15.52 -53.66
C LEU A 714 -9.10 15.16 -54.94
N ALA A 715 -9.71 14.34 -55.83
CA ALA A 715 -9.12 14.00 -57.12
C ALA A 715 -9.11 15.19 -58.11
N GLN A 716 -9.90 16.23 -57.85
CA GLN A 716 -10.03 17.47 -58.64
C GLN A 716 -9.16 18.63 -58.11
N LEU A 717 -8.33 18.41 -57.08
CA LEU A 717 -7.48 19.47 -56.53
C LEU A 717 -6.49 20.01 -57.57
N ASN A 718 -6.31 21.33 -57.59
CA ASN A 718 -5.29 22.04 -58.36
C ASN A 718 -3.93 21.97 -57.65
N TYR A 719 -3.53 20.77 -57.21
CA TYR A 719 -2.27 20.48 -56.53
C TYR A 719 -1.68 19.18 -57.08
N ASP A 720 -0.36 19.04 -57.04
CA ASP A 720 0.31 17.85 -57.58
C ASP A 720 -0.10 16.60 -56.78
N LYS A 721 -0.63 15.59 -57.49
CA LYS A 721 -1.15 14.36 -56.89
C LYS A 721 -0.06 13.46 -56.32
N ASP A 722 1.19 13.66 -56.74
CA ASP A 722 2.34 12.97 -56.16
C ASP A 722 2.81 13.64 -54.87
N LYS A 723 2.35 14.88 -54.59
CA LYS A 723 2.75 15.69 -53.43
C LYS A 723 1.80 15.61 -52.24
N PHE A 724 0.70 14.87 -52.34
CA PHE A 724 -0.15 14.60 -51.18
C PHE A 724 -0.58 13.14 -51.13
N GLU A 725 -0.91 12.67 -49.94
CA GLU A 725 -1.51 11.36 -49.74
C GLU A 725 -2.86 11.46 -49.05
N VAL A 726 -3.71 10.49 -49.33
CA VAL A 726 -5.03 10.35 -48.72
C VAL A 726 -5.04 9.08 -47.88
N ILE A 727 -5.31 9.24 -46.59
CA ILE A 727 -5.37 8.16 -45.61
C ILE A 727 -6.80 8.08 -45.09
N VAL A 728 -7.54 7.09 -45.57
CA VAL A 728 -8.89 6.77 -45.10
C VAL A 728 -8.77 5.72 -44.02
N VAL A 729 -9.27 6.01 -42.82
CA VAL A 729 -9.26 5.05 -41.70
C VAL A 729 -10.70 4.71 -41.32
N ASP A 730 -11.09 3.49 -41.62
CA ASP A 730 -12.42 2.95 -41.40
C ASP A 730 -12.60 2.36 -40.00
N ASP A 731 -13.62 2.84 -39.28
CA ASP A 731 -13.98 2.41 -37.93
C ASP A 731 -14.99 1.25 -37.93
N CYS A 732 -14.74 0.24 -38.77
CA CYS A 732 -15.60 -0.91 -39.01
C CYS A 732 -16.97 -0.53 -39.60
N SER A 733 -16.99 0.15 -40.75
CA SER A 733 -18.21 0.39 -41.51
C SER A 733 -18.90 -0.93 -41.89
N THR A 734 -20.22 -0.91 -41.84
CA THR A 734 -21.09 -2.04 -42.20
C THR A 734 -21.79 -1.84 -43.55
N ASP A 735 -21.68 -0.64 -44.14
CA ASP A 735 -22.20 -0.28 -45.45
C ASP A 735 -21.11 -0.38 -46.55
N SER A 736 -21.37 0.18 -47.74
CA SER A 736 -20.44 0.10 -48.88
C SER A 736 -19.25 1.07 -48.80
N SER A 737 -19.03 1.76 -47.67
CA SER A 737 -18.07 2.87 -47.55
C SER A 737 -16.63 2.47 -47.90
N VAL A 738 -16.17 1.33 -47.38
CA VAL A 738 -14.79 0.84 -47.60
C VAL A 738 -14.58 0.46 -49.06
N GLN A 739 -15.55 -0.23 -49.66
CA GLN A 739 -15.49 -0.63 -51.08
C GLN A 739 -15.45 0.60 -51.99
N ILE A 740 -16.27 1.61 -51.67
CA ILE A 740 -16.27 2.88 -52.39
C ILE A 740 -14.91 3.57 -52.24
N ALA A 741 -14.36 3.71 -51.04
CA ALA A 741 -13.05 4.33 -50.84
C ALA A 741 -11.95 3.64 -51.65
N ARG A 742 -11.92 2.31 -51.64
CA ARG A 742 -10.97 1.50 -52.43
C ARG A 742 -11.12 1.68 -53.95
N SER A 743 -12.33 1.95 -54.45
CA SER A 743 -12.56 2.15 -55.89
C SER A 743 -11.88 3.40 -56.48
N TYR A 744 -11.41 4.31 -55.63
CA TYR A 744 -10.68 5.52 -56.05
C TYR A 744 -9.15 5.34 -56.09
N ALA A 745 -8.62 4.13 -55.84
CA ALA A 745 -7.17 3.89 -55.82
C ALA A 745 -6.46 4.36 -57.10
N ASP A 746 -7.10 4.25 -58.27
CA ASP A 746 -6.52 4.66 -59.56
C ASP A 746 -6.51 6.19 -59.77
N GLN A 747 -7.19 6.97 -58.92
CA GLN A 747 -7.28 8.44 -59.07
C GLN A 747 -6.23 9.21 -58.24
N PHE A 748 -5.51 8.51 -57.35
CA PHE A 748 -4.51 9.07 -56.43
C PHE A 748 -3.20 8.30 -56.53
N SER A 749 -2.07 9.01 -56.54
CA SER A 749 -0.75 8.39 -56.46
C SER A 749 -0.51 7.69 -55.12
N HIS A 750 -1.14 8.20 -54.06
CA HIS A 750 -0.99 7.70 -52.69
C HIS A 750 -2.33 7.67 -51.95
N LEU A 751 -3.13 6.62 -52.15
CA LEU A 751 -4.33 6.32 -51.34
C LEU A 751 -4.06 5.12 -50.42
N ASN A 752 -4.28 5.31 -49.12
CA ASN A 752 -4.23 4.23 -48.13
C ASN A 752 -5.60 4.10 -47.44
N VAL A 753 -6.18 2.90 -47.48
CA VAL A 753 -7.45 2.58 -46.80
C VAL A 753 -7.17 1.56 -45.71
N ILE A 754 -7.23 2.00 -44.45
CA ILE A 754 -6.97 1.19 -43.26
C ILE A 754 -8.31 0.82 -42.63
N GLU A 755 -8.53 -0.46 -42.33
CA GLU A 755 -9.69 -0.94 -41.58
C GLU A 755 -9.26 -1.25 -40.15
N LEU A 756 -9.96 -0.69 -39.16
CA LEU A 756 -9.73 -1.03 -37.77
C LEU A 756 -10.32 -2.40 -37.44
N ALA A 757 -9.68 -3.11 -36.51
CA ALA A 757 -10.13 -4.43 -36.07
C ALA A 757 -11.42 -4.37 -35.23
N GLU A 758 -11.69 -3.24 -34.58
CA GLU A 758 -12.83 -3.04 -33.69
C GLU A 758 -13.32 -1.60 -33.79
N ASN A 759 -14.66 -1.44 -33.77
CA ASN A 759 -15.32 -0.15 -33.80
C ASN A 759 -15.02 0.63 -32.51
N SER A 760 -14.40 1.79 -32.66
CA SER A 760 -13.98 2.67 -31.57
C SER A 760 -15.12 3.56 -31.04
N GLY A 761 -16.16 3.76 -31.86
CA GLY A 761 -17.35 4.53 -31.51
C GLY A 761 -17.15 6.05 -31.60
N GLY A 762 -16.14 6.52 -32.32
CA GLY A 762 -15.84 7.95 -32.54
C GLY A 762 -14.66 8.20 -33.48
N ALA A 763 -14.39 9.46 -33.84
CA ALA A 763 -13.35 9.79 -34.82
C ALA A 763 -11.90 9.76 -34.25
N SER A 764 -11.72 9.77 -32.92
CA SER A 764 -10.40 9.88 -32.29
C SER A 764 -9.42 8.78 -32.71
N LYS A 765 -9.83 7.50 -32.60
CA LYS A 765 -8.95 6.37 -32.91
C LYS A 765 -8.62 6.32 -34.40
N PRO A 766 -9.58 6.45 -35.33
CA PRO A 766 -9.26 6.58 -36.76
C PRO A 766 -8.26 7.71 -37.07
N ARG A 767 -8.44 8.91 -36.50
CA ARG A 767 -7.52 10.03 -36.69
C ARG A 767 -6.12 9.72 -36.13
N ASN A 768 -6.04 9.10 -34.95
CA ASN A 768 -4.76 8.70 -34.34
C ASN A 768 -4.02 7.66 -35.19
N GLU A 769 -4.70 6.62 -35.70
CA GLU A 769 -4.07 5.65 -36.61
C GLU A 769 -3.63 6.30 -37.91
N GLY A 770 -4.40 7.26 -38.43
CA GLY A 770 -4.01 8.07 -39.58
C GLY A 770 -2.72 8.87 -39.35
N ILE A 771 -2.57 9.49 -38.16
CA ILE A 771 -1.34 10.24 -37.80
C ILE A 771 -0.12 9.31 -37.81
N LYS A 772 -0.24 8.08 -37.30
CA LYS A 772 0.89 7.14 -37.20
C LYS A 772 1.48 6.75 -38.55
N VAL A 773 0.65 6.67 -39.58
CA VAL A 773 1.08 6.27 -40.93
C VAL A 773 1.34 7.46 -41.87
N ALA A 774 1.08 8.70 -41.40
CA ALA A 774 1.21 9.91 -42.19
C ALA A 774 2.68 10.24 -42.53
N ARG A 775 2.96 10.39 -43.82
CA ARG A 775 4.27 10.67 -44.41
C ARG A 775 4.49 12.13 -44.77
N GLY A 776 3.42 12.90 -44.95
CA GLY A 776 3.45 14.32 -45.28
C GLY A 776 4.04 15.21 -44.18
N GLU A 777 4.66 16.32 -44.58
CA GLU A 777 5.13 17.36 -43.66
C GLU A 777 3.96 17.99 -42.89
N TRP A 778 2.81 18.14 -43.56
CA TRP A 778 1.60 18.74 -43.02
C TRP A 778 0.48 17.71 -42.88
N LEU A 779 -0.27 17.82 -41.79
CA LEU A 779 -1.47 17.03 -41.54
C LEU A 779 -2.71 17.89 -41.82
N LEU A 780 -3.63 17.35 -42.61
CA LEU A 780 -4.96 17.92 -42.82
C LEU A 780 -6.02 16.87 -42.48
N PHE A 781 -6.93 17.22 -41.59
CA PHE A 781 -8.06 16.35 -41.23
C PHE A 781 -9.31 16.80 -41.97
N ILE A 782 -9.99 15.85 -42.63
CA ILE A 782 -11.24 16.10 -43.34
C ILE A 782 -12.27 15.05 -42.91
N ASP A 783 -13.42 15.48 -42.43
CA ASP A 783 -14.50 14.55 -42.09
C ASP A 783 -15.08 13.93 -43.37
N SER A 784 -15.51 12.67 -43.30
CA SER A 784 -15.95 11.90 -44.48
C SER A 784 -17.22 12.42 -45.16
N ASP A 785 -17.82 13.48 -44.61
CA ASP A 785 -18.95 14.21 -45.16
C ASP A 785 -18.68 15.66 -45.57
N ASP A 786 -17.45 16.12 -45.42
CA ASP A 786 -17.00 17.44 -45.83
C ASP A 786 -16.15 17.38 -47.11
N TYR A 787 -15.72 18.53 -47.63
CA TYR A 787 -14.75 18.60 -48.73
C TYR A 787 -14.04 19.96 -48.78
N ILE A 788 -12.87 19.99 -49.40
CA ILE A 788 -12.10 21.21 -49.68
C ILE A 788 -12.25 21.67 -51.13
N THR A 789 -11.94 22.93 -51.40
CA THR A 789 -11.95 23.48 -52.76
C THR A 789 -10.71 23.14 -53.54
N GLU A 790 -10.79 23.25 -54.87
CA GLU A 790 -9.72 22.89 -55.80
C GLU A 790 -8.39 23.61 -55.48
N ASP A 791 -8.44 24.87 -55.05
CA ASP A 791 -7.25 25.68 -54.73
C ASP A 791 -6.77 25.56 -53.26
N ALA A 792 -7.43 24.79 -52.40
CA ALA A 792 -7.18 24.85 -50.96
C ALA A 792 -5.78 24.38 -50.54
N LEU A 793 -5.29 23.28 -51.10
CA LEU A 793 -3.93 22.83 -50.81
C LEU A 793 -2.89 23.73 -51.47
N LYS A 794 -3.13 24.16 -52.71
CA LYS A 794 -2.22 25.04 -53.44
C LYS A 794 -1.96 26.34 -52.67
N ASP A 795 -3.02 27.06 -52.31
CA ASP A 795 -2.89 28.35 -51.63
C ASP A 795 -2.28 28.18 -50.22
N ALA A 796 -2.61 27.08 -49.51
CA ALA A 796 -2.00 26.78 -48.22
C ALA A 796 -0.51 26.46 -48.33
N MET A 797 -0.10 25.68 -49.33
CA MET A 797 1.30 25.29 -49.55
C MET A 797 2.15 26.44 -50.10
N GLU A 798 1.56 27.36 -50.88
CA GLU A 798 2.23 28.61 -51.26
C GLU A 798 2.59 29.45 -50.03
N VAL A 799 1.72 29.51 -49.01
CA VAL A 799 2.00 30.19 -47.74
C VAL A 799 3.00 29.41 -46.90
N ALA A 800 2.88 28.08 -46.83
CA ALA A 800 3.82 27.22 -46.12
C ALA A 800 5.26 27.38 -46.65
N ALA A 801 5.43 27.52 -47.97
CA ALA A 801 6.72 27.69 -48.60
C ALA A 801 7.37 29.07 -48.33
N GLN A 802 6.58 30.05 -47.89
CA GLN A 802 7.02 31.45 -47.71
C GLN A 802 7.14 31.85 -46.23
N THR A 803 6.80 30.95 -45.30
CA THR A 803 6.70 31.25 -43.87
C THR A 803 7.23 30.11 -43.02
N ASP A 804 7.65 30.43 -41.79
CA ASP A 804 7.97 29.44 -40.76
C ASP A 804 6.74 29.10 -39.89
N ASP A 805 5.53 29.43 -40.35
CA ASP A 805 4.30 29.13 -39.62
C ASP A 805 4.16 27.61 -39.41
N GLN A 806 3.70 27.23 -38.23
CA GLN A 806 3.56 25.81 -37.85
C GLN A 806 2.11 25.31 -38.01
N MET A 807 1.18 26.24 -38.19
CA MET A 807 -0.22 25.97 -38.51
C MET A 807 -0.72 26.96 -39.55
N ILE A 808 -1.49 26.47 -40.52
CA ILE A 808 -2.17 27.28 -41.54
C ILE A 808 -3.67 27.05 -41.42
N CYS A 809 -4.41 28.11 -41.11
CA CYS A 809 -5.83 28.06 -40.85
C CYS A 809 -6.64 28.59 -42.05
N LEU A 810 -7.47 27.71 -42.60
CA LEU A 810 -8.36 27.93 -43.73
C LEU A 810 -9.75 28.37 -43.23
N PRO A 811 -10.34 29.43 -43.81
CA PRO A 811 -11.77 29.74 -43.69
C PRO A 811 -12.67 28.60 -44.19
N TYR A 812 -13.76 28.31 -43.47
CA TYR A 812 -14.70 27.20 -43.79
C TYR A 812 -16.19 27.61 -43.74
N PHE A 813 -17.04 26.99 -44.57
CA PHE A 813 -18.39 27.48 -44.95
C PHE A 813 -19.48 26.39 -44.89
N VAL A 814 -20.76 26.75 -44.71
CA VAL A 814 -21.90 25.78 -44.67
C VAL A 814 -22.63 25.68 -46.01
N THR A 815 -22.98 24.47 -46.45
CA THR A 815 -23.53 24.20 -47.80
C THR A 815 -24.99 24.66 -48.07
N LYS A 816 -25.86 24.88 -47.07
CA LYS A 816 -27.29 25.28 -47.26
C LYS A 816 -27.49 26.81 -47.41
N ASP A 817 -27.06 27.41 -48.52
CA ASP A 817 -27.37 28.81 -48.90
C ASP A 817 -26.73 29.93 -48.05
N LYS A 818 -25.56 29.71 -47.42
CA LYS A 818 -24.81 30.78 -46.74
C LYS A 818 -23.33 30.80 -47.10
N THR A 819 -22.91 31.85 -47.79
CA THR A 819 -21.50 32.21 -48.08
C THR A 819 -20.73 32.73 -46.85
N ARG A 820 -21.21 32.48 -45.63
CA ARG A 820 -20.58 33.03 -44.41
C ARG A 820 -19.65 32.00 -43.79
N PRO A 821 -18.40 32.37 -43.45
CA PRO A 821 -17.53 31.49 -42.72
C PRO A 821 -18.16 31.17 -41.36
N ILE A 822 -18.05 29.92 -40.94
CA ILE A 822 -18.38 29.53 -39.57
C ILE A 822 -17.34 30.23 -38.68
N SER A 823 -17.81 31.15 -37.83
CA SER A 823 -16.99 32.06 -37.02
C SER A 823 -16.28 33.17 -37.80
N ARG A 824 -17.07 34.15 -38.30
CA ARG A 824 -16.57 35.44 -38.86
C ARG A 824 -15.52 36.14 -38.01
N SER A 825 -15.48 35.90 -36.70
CA SER A 825 -14.50 36.51 -35.82
C SER A 825 -13.10 35.95 -36.02
N ALA A 826 -12.94 34.66 -36.31
CA ALA A 826 -11.64 34.01 -36.51
C ALA A 826 -11.06 34.27 -37.91
N PHE A 827 -11.93 34.48 -38.91
CA PHE A 827 -11.57 34.65 -40.32
C PHE A 827 -12.11 35.97 -40.88
N SER A 828 -11.69 37.09 -40.28
CA SER A 828 -12.16 38.44 -40.65
C SER A 828 -11.22 39.22 -41.57
N ASN A 829 -10.03 38.70 -41.86
CA ASN A 829 -9.03 39.38 -42.68
C ASN A 829 -9.26 39.06 -44.16
N LEU A 830 -9.38 40.10 -45.00
CA LEU A 830 -9.54 39.92 -46.45
C LEU A 830 -8.32 39.23 -47.06
N GLN A 831 -7.12 39.63 -46.63
CA GLN A 831 -5.85 39.07 -47.05
C GLN A 831 -5.29 38.09 -46.02
N THR A 832 -4.39 37.22 -46.48
CA THR A 832 -3.64 36.28 -45.62
C THR A 832 -2.76 37.03 -44.63
N VAL A 833 -2.74 36.56 -43.39
CA VAL A 833 -1.89 37.09 -42.31
C VAL A 833 -1.05 35.94 -41.74
N THR A 834 0.24 36.17 -41.51
CA THR A 834 1.24 35.16 -41.13
C THR A 834 1.93 35.55 -39.83
N GLY A 835 2.63 34.61 -39.19
CA GLY A 835 3.44 34.88 -38.00
C GLY A 835 2.66 35.24 -36.73
N LEU A 836 1.37 34.90 -36.65
CA LEU A 836 0.52 35.26 -35.52
C LEU A 836 0.77 34.33 -34.32
N GLN A 837 0.83 34.91 -33.11
CA GLN A 837 0.67 34.11 -31.88
C GLN A 837 -0.79 33.73 -31.69
N PHE A 838 -1.06 32.59 -31.06
CA PHE A 838 -2.41 32.09 -30.84
C PHE A 838 -3.31 33.11 -30.11
N GLU A 839 -2.77 33.76 -29.08
CA GLU A 839 -3.43 34.73 -28.22
C GLU A 839 -3.86 35.99 -28.99
N ASP A 840 -3.14 36.34 -30.06
CA ASP A 840 -3.45 37.47 -30.95
C ASP A 840 -4.48 37.10 -32.02
N THR A 841 -4.86 35.82 -32.10
CA THR A 841 -5.91 35.34 -33.01
C THR A 841 -7.28 35.31 -32.32
N LYS A 842 -8.31 34.97 -33.11
CA LYS A 842 -9.65 34.63 -32.59
C LYS A 842 -9.99 33.15 -32.81
N LEU A 843 -8.97 32.30 -33.01
CA LEU A 843 -9.12 30.87 -33.30
C LEU A 843 -9.65 30.05 -32.12
N TYR A 844 -9.64 30.59 -30.89
CA TYR A 844 -10.38 30.01 -29.75
C TYR A 844 -11.90 29.91 -29.99
N ASN A 845 -12.43 30.63 -30.99
CA ASN A 845 -13.83 30.47 -31.43
C ASN A 845 -14.03 29.27 -32.37
N THR A 846 -12.95 28.64 -32.84
CA THR A 846 -12.94 27.56 -33.84
C THR A 846 -11.99 26.43 -33.42
N LEU A 847 -12.32 25.75 -32.31
CA LEU A 847 -11.54 24.62 -31.78
C LEU A 847 -11.85 23.29 -32.50
N ASN A 848 -12.22 23.32 -33.77
CA ASN A 848 -12.39 22.14 -34.61
C ASN A 848 -11.17 21.95 -35.51
N VAL A 849 -10.84 20.70 -35.81
CA VAL A 849 -9.63 20.39 -36.58
C VAL A 849 -9.79 20.71 -38.08
N ILE A 850 -11.03 20.93 -38.54
CA ILE A 850 -11.34 21.16 -39.95
C ILE A 850 -10.73 22.45 -40.51
N GLY A 851 -10.11 22.33 -41.68
CA GLY A 851 -9.45 23.43 -42.37
C GLY A 851 -8.19 23.92 -41.66
N LYS A 852 -7.50 23.08 -40.87
CA LYS A 852 -6.24 23.43 -40.18
C LYS A 852 -5.19 22.49 -40.73
N LEU A 853 -4.22 23.05 -41.45
CA LEU A 853 -2.99 22.33 -41.74
C LEU A 853 -2.05 22.52 -40.56
N ILE A 854 -1.51 21.41 -40.06
CA ILE A 854 -0.69 21.37 -38.85
C ILE A 854 0.60 20.66 -39.21
N LYS A 855 1.76 21.26 -38.92
CA LYS A 855 3.03 20.55 -39.13
C LYS A 855 3.01 19.24 -38.35
N ARG A 856 3.26 18.12 -39.03
CA ARG A 856 3.29 16.79 -38.42
C ARG A 856 4.27 16.73 -37.26
N ASP A 857 5.43 17.36 -37.41
CA ASP A 857 6.46 17.38 -36.37
C ASP A 857 5.99 18.06 -35.07
N LEU A 858 5.09 19.05 -35.16
CA LEU A 858 4.49 19.67 -33.97
C LEU A 858 3.66 18.64 -33.17
N VAL A 859 2.91 17.80 -33.87
CA VAL A 859 2.06 16.75 -33.28
C VAL A 859 2.92 15.61 -32.74
N MET A 860 3.89 15.13 -33.53
CA MET A 860 4.73 13.98 -33.19
C MET A 860 5.68 14.28 -32.04
N LYS A 861 6.38 15.43 -32.07
CA LYS A 861 7.36 15.82 -31.04
C LYS A 861 6.73 15.99 -29.65
N HIS A 862 5.46 16.40 -29.61
CA HIS A 862 4.73 16.66 -28.37
C HIS A 862 3.72 15.58 -28.02
N GLU A 863 3.74 14.45 -28.76
CA GLU A 863 2.87 13.28 -28.56
C GLU A 863 1.38 13.66 -28.48
N ILE A 864 0.96 14.62 -29.31
CA ILE A 864 -0.42 15.12 -29.31
C ILE A 864 -1.29 14.08 -30.03
N THR A 865 -2.35 13.63 -29.35
CA THR A 865 -3.28 12.63 -29.85
C THR A 865 -4.72 13.04 -29.56
N PHE A 866 -5.66 12.54 -30.37
CA PHE A 866 -7.07 12.69 -30.08
C PHE A 866 -7.45 11.79 -28.89
N PRO A 867 -8.29 12.28 -27.95
CA PRO A 867 -8.65 11.50 -26.77
C PRO A 867 -9.60 10.35 -27.13
N GLU A 868 -9.11 9.12 -26.99
CA GLU A 868 -9.95 7.92 -27.09
C GLU A 868 -10.92 7.85 -25.90
N GLY A 869 -12.22 7.69 -26.17
CA GLY A 869 -13.29 7.69 -25.16
C GLY A 869 -13.97 9.04 -24.90
N ILE A 870 -13.61 10.10 -25.62
CA ILE A 870 -14.41 11.34 -25.74
C ILE A 870 -15.09 11.33 -27.11
N ARG A 871 -16.43 11.33 -27.13
CA ARG A 871 -17.21 11.21 -28.38
C ARG A 871 -17.60 12.53 -29.02
N VAL A 872 -17.57 13.63 -28.24
CA VAL A 872 -17.96 14.96 -28.69
C VAL A 872 -16.93 15.95 -28.19
N ARG A 873 -16.38 16.79 -29.09
CA ARG A 873 -15.31 17.77 -28.82
C ARG A 873 -13.93 17.16 -28.52
N GLU A 874 -13.69 15.97 -29.04
CA GLU A 874 -12.35 15.38 -29.16
C GLU A 874 -11.38 16.32 -29.89
N ASP A 875 -11.86 17.05 -30.91
CA ASP A 875 -11.06 18.04 -31.63
C ASP A 875 -10.60 19.20 -30.74
N ASN A 876 -11.44 19.63 -29.80
CA ASN A 876 -11.07 20.72 -28.92
C ASN A 876 -9.86 20.32 -28.08
N TRP A 877 -9.83 19.09 -27.57
CA TRP A 877 -8.70 18.57 -26.81
C TRP A 877 -7.42 18.64 -27.64
N PHE A 878 -7.46 18.05 -28.85
CA PHE A 878 -6.32 17.99 -29.75
C PHE A 878 -5.81 19.39 -30.12
N LEU A 879 -6.71 20.28 -30.58
CA LEU A 879 -6.31 21.62 -31.01
C LEU A 879 -5.88 22.53 -29.88
N MET A 880 -6.48 22.44 -28.69
CA MET A 880 -6.03 23.25 -27.55
C MET A 880 -4.59 22.89 -27.16
N GLN A 881 -4.19 21.62 -27.31
CA GLN A 881 -2.79 21.23 -27.14
C GLN A 881 -1.91 21.82 -28.24
N CYS A 882 -2.30 21.71 -29.52
CA CYS A 882 -1.54 22.31 -30.63
C CYS A 882 -1.38 23.83 -30.44
N TYR A 883 -2.46 24.55 -30.15
CA TYR A 883 -2.45 25.99 -29.93
C TYR A 883 -1.61 26.43 -28.72
N ALA A 884 -1.48 25.58 -27.70
CA ALA A 884 -0.66 25.89 -26.54
C ALA A 884 0.85 25.90 -26.85
N ILE A 885 1.29 25.12 -27.83
CA ILE A 885 2.72 24.94 -28.15
C ILE A 885 3.14 25.53 -29.50
N VAL A 886 2.17 25.94 -30.32
CA VAL A 886 2.46 26.54 -31.63
C VAL A 886 3.20 27.86 -31.45
N ASN A 887 4.26 28.04 -32.22
CA ASN A 887 5.05 29.27 -32.19
C ASN A 887 4.49 30.34 -33.11
N SER A 888 3.85 29.97 -34.21
CA SER A 888 3.34 30.93 -35.19
C SER A 888 2.27 30.28 -36.09
N ILE A 889 1.25 31.09 -36.42
CA ILE A 889 0.07 30.68 -37.17
C ILE A 889 -0.13 31.62 -38.38
N ALA A 890 -0.39 31.03 -39.54
CA ALA A 890 -0.96 31.73 -40.69
C ALA A 890 -2.48 31.55 -40.74
N ILE A 891 -3.20 32.60 -41.12
CA ILE A 891 -4.63 32.57 -41.40
C ILE A 891 -4.83 33.06 -42.83
N LEU A 892 -5.37 32.20 -43.71
CA LEU A 892 -5.66 32.61 -45.09
C LEU A 892 -6.79 33.63 -45.14
N GLY A 893 -6.68 34.56 -46.09
CA GLY A 893 -7.71 35.56 -46.34
C GLY A 893 -9.04 34.95 -46.77
N TYR A 894 -10.18 35.50 -46.33
CA TYR A 894 -11.51 34.95 -46.64
C TYR A 894 -12.06 35.34 -48.03
N GLU A 895 -11.24 35.94 -48.92
CA GLU A 895 -11.62 36.24 -50.31
C GLU A 895 -11.97 34.99 -51.14
N LYS A 896 -11.45 33.82 -50.74
CA LYS A 896 -11.76 32.52 -51.32
C LYS A 896 -12.40 31.60 -50.29
N ASN A 897 -13.21 30.66 -50.77
CA ASN A 897 -13.73 29.58 -49.96
C ASN A 897 -12.75 28.40 -50.03
N TYR A 898 -12.40 27.80 -48.90
CA TYR A 898 -11.39 26.73 -48.86
C TYR A 898 -11.92 25.38 -48.37
N TYR A 899 -12.87 25.39 -47.44
CA TYR A 899 -13.41 24.17 -46.83
C TYR A 899 -14.94 24.28 -46.71
N TYR A 900 -15.66 23.27 -47.16
CA TYR A 900 -17.11 23.20 -47.10
C TYR A 900 -17.56 22.14 -46.10
N TYR A 901 -18.33 22.61 -45.14
CA TYR A 901 -18.98 21.86 -44.07
C TYR A 901 -20.41 21.50 -44.47
N GLU A 902 -20.73 20.21 -44.61
CA GLU A 902 -22.05 19.75 -45.04
C GLU A 902 -23.06 19.63 -43.88
N VAL A 903 -24.35 19.92 -44.14
CA VAL A 903 -25.38 19.89 -43.10
C VAL A 903 -25.58 18.46 -42.58
N GLN A 904 -25.46 18.32 -41.26
CA GLN A 904 -25.51 17.07 -40.50
C GLN A 904 -26.81 16.26 -40.73
N ASP A 905 -26.67 14.93 -40.78
CA ASP A 905 -27.79 13.97 -40.75
C ASP A 905 -27.93 13.28 -39.37
N GLU A 906 -28.83 12.30 -39.26
CA GLU A 906 -29.12 11.56 -38.02
C GLU A 906 -27.90 10.80 -37.45
N VAL A 907 -26.85 10.60 -38.24
CA VAL A 907 -25.63 9.86 -37.85
C VAL A 907 -24.55 10.79 -37.28
N ALA A 908 -24.82 12.09 -37.14
CA ALA A 908 -23.88 13.05 -36.57
C ALA A 908 -23.85 13.02 -35.03
N LEU A 909 -22.66 12.76 -34.46
CA LEU A 909 -22.44 12.69 -33.00
C LEU A 909 -22.66 14.03 -32.26
N THR A 910 -22.57 15.14 -32.99
CA THR A 910 -22.69 16.53 -32.49
C THR A 910 -24.07 16.88 -31.93
N ASN A 911 -25.12 16.12 -32.24
CA ASN A 911 -26.49 16.33 -31.73
C ASN A 911 -26.67 15.95 -30.25
N SER A 912 -25.71 15.22 -29.66
CA SER A 912 -25.82 14.68 -28.29
C SER A 912 -25.44 15.67 -27.17
N GLY A 913 -24.92 16.86 -27.52
CA GLY A 913 -24.39 17.83 -26.55
C GLY A 913 -23.13 17.31 -25.85
N THR A 914 -22.33 18.20 -25.24
CA THR A 914 -21.17 17.77 -24.45
C THR A 914 -21.56 17.65 -22.98
N PRO A 915 -21.45 16.46 -22.37
CA PRO A 915 -21.70 16.30 -20.94
C PRO A 915 -20.77 17.19 -20.09
N PRO A 916 -21.25 17.82 -19.00
CA PRO A 916 -20.41 18.63 -18.11
C PRO A 916 -19.17 17.89 -17.59
N ARG A 917 -19.29 16.57 -17.35
CA ARG A 917 -18.18 15.69 -16.95
C ARG A 917 -17.07 15.60 -18.01
N ASP A 918 -17.44 15.61 -19.29
CA ASP A 918 -16.49 15.51 -20.39
C ASP A 918 -15.86 16.88 -20.66
N ALA A 919 -16.63 17.96 -20.50
CA ALA A 919 -16.14 19.33 -20.52
C ALA A 919 -15.02 19.57 -19.49
N VAL A 920 -15.22 19.18 -18.24
CA VAL A 920 -14.16 19.30 -17.21
C VAL A 920 -12.99 18.36 -17.50
N LYS A 921 -13.24 17.14 -18.00
CA LYS A 921 -12.18 16.19 -18.38
C LYS A 921 -11.29 16.74 -19.50
N ILE A 922 -11.87 17.34 -20.54
CA ILE A 922 -11.12 17.97 -21.63
C ILE A 922 -10.28 19.13 -21.10
N TYR A 923 -10.88 20.03 -20.32
CA TYR A 923 -10.16 21.18 -19.77
C TYR A 923 -9.00 20.74 -18.87
N LEU A 924 -9.21 19.80 -17.94
CA LEU A 924 -8.18 19.35 -17.02
C LEU A 924 -7.01 18.64 -17.72
N ALA A 925 -7.29 17.89 -18.79
CA ALA A 925 -6.21 17.24 -19.53
C ALA A 925 -5.33 18.24 -20.31
N VAL A 926 -5.95 19.26 -20.91
CA VAL A 926 -5.20 20.36 -21.54
C VAL A 926 -4.47 21.17 -20.48
N TYR A 927 -5.06 21.37 -19.31
CA TYR A 927 -4.40 22.00 -18.17
C TYR A 927 -3.12 21.24 -17.78
N ASP A 928 -3.21 19.93 -17.57
CA ASP A 928 -2.04 19.11 -17.22
C ASP A 928 -0.98 19.16 -18.33
N PHE A 929 -1.40 19.16 -19.59
CA PHE A 929 -0.49 19.28 -20.74
C PHE A 929 0.25 20.62 -20.74
N ILE A 930 -0.45 21.75 -20.60
CA ILE A 930 0.13 23.11 -20.57
C ILE A 930 1.09 23.26 -19.39
N MET A 931 0.70 22.79 -18.22
CA MET A 931 1.50 22.95 -17.00
C MET A 931 2.83 22.21 -17.09
N LYS A 932 2.87 21.06 -17.79
CA LYS A 932 4.09 20.28 -18.04
C LYS A 932 5.04 20.91 -19.07
N GLN A 933 4.59 21.86 -19.90
CA GLN A 933 5.48 22.46 -20.91
C GLN A 933 6.50 23.40 -20.24
N THR A 934 7.77 23.00 -20.22
CA THR A 934 8.86 23.81 -19.64
C THR A 934 9.21 25.02 -20.52
N ALA A 935 8.96 24.93 -21.83
CA ALA A 935 9.20 26.00 -22.79
C ALA A 935 8.21 27.18 -22.67
N LEU A 936 7.05 26.97 -22.05
CA LEU A 936 6.05 28.03 -21.85
C LEU A 936 6.34 28.81 -20.57
N SER A 937 6.39 30.14 -20.69
CA SER A 937 6.43 31.00 -19.50
C SER A 937 5.17 30.79 -18.68
N TYR A 938 5.29 30.88 -17.35
CA TYR A 938 4.13 30.67 -16.48
C TYR A 938 3.00 31.68 -16.77
N SER A 939 3.32 32.92 -17.16
CA SER A 939 2.31 33.91 -17.57
C SER A 939 1.50 33.43 -18.78
N ARG A 940 2.20 32.97 -19.83
CA ARG A 940 1.57 32.47 -21.05
C ARG A 940 0.69 31.25 -20.76
N LYS A 941 1.10 30.38 -19.84
CA LYS A 941 0.26 29.25 -19.38
C LYS A 941 -1.07 29.74 -18.82
N ILE A 942 -1.05 30.74 -17.93
CA ILE A 942 -2.28 31.30 -17.35
C ILE A 942 -3.12 32.00 -18.42
N ASP A 943 -2.52 32.71 -19.38
CA ASP A 943 -3.23 33.34 -20.50
C ASP A 943 -4.01 32.28 -21.31
N LEU A 944 -3.34 31.21 -21.72
CA LEU A 944 -3.94 30.09 -22.47
C LEU A 944 -5.07 29.42 -21.67
N LEU A 945 -4.83 29.12 -20.40
CA LEU A 945 -5.84 28.51 -19.52
C LEU A 945 -7.07 29.41 -19.36
N SER A 946 -6.87 30.72 -19.26
CA SER A 946 -7.95 31.70 -19.15
C SER A 946 -8.80 31.72 -20.44
N ILE A 947 -8.15 31.80 -21.60
CA ILE A 947 -8.80 31.75 -22.93
C ILE A 947 -9.62 30.46 -23.08
N PHE A 948 -9.04 29.33 -22.69
CA PHE A 948 -9.70 28.04 -22.78
C PHE A 948 -10.84 27.88 -21.77
N LEU A 949 -10.69 28.35 -20.54
CA LEU A 949 -11.72 28.21 -19.52
C LEU A 949 -12.98 29.01 -19.90
N ASN A 950 -12.82 30.20 -20.48
CA ASN A 950 -13.93 30.99 -21.04
C ASN A 950 -14.84 30.16 -21.95
N ARG A 951 -14.25 29.23 -22.73
CA ARG A 951 -15.01 28.38 -23.66
C ARG A 951 -15.83 27.30 -22.95
N TYR A 952 -15.40 26.86 -21.77
CA TYR A 952 -15.97 25.74 -21.04
C TYR A 952 -16.79 26.13 -19.80
N THR A 953 -16.69 27.37 -19.30
CA THR A 953 -17.39 27.85 -18.09
C THR A 953 -18.87 27.43 -18.07
N LYS A 954 -19.66 27.83 -19.07
CA LYS A 954 -21.10 27.47 -19.17
C LYS A 954 -21.37 25.98 -19.16
N MET A 955 -20.47 25.19 -19.74
CA MET A 955 -20.63 23.74 -19.86
C MET A 955 -20.34 23.05 -18.53
N ILE A 956 -19.29 23.50 -17.82
CA ILE A 956 -18.89 22.98 -16.52
C ILE A 956 -19.92 23.35 -15.45
N GLN A 957 -20.41 24.60 -15.44
CA GLN A 957 -21.44 25.09 -14.51
C GLN A 957 -22.72 24.26 -14.49
N ARG A 958 -23.08 23.62 -15.60
CA ARG A 958 -24.29 22.79 -15.70
C ARG A 958 -24.18 21.44 -14.99
N GLY A 959 -22.98 21.04 -14.56
CA GLY A 959 -22.75 19.76 -13.87
C GLY A 959 -22.81 19.91 -12.37
N GLU A 960 -23.44 18.97 -11.67
CA GLU A 960 -23.49 18.95 -10.20
C GLU A 960 -22.10 18.79 -9.57
N TYR A 961 -21.26 17.90 -10.13
CA TYR A 961 -19.92 17.58 -9.58
C TYR A 961 -18.75 18.15 -10.39
N ALA A 962 -19.01 18.64 -11.61
CA ALA A 962 -17.97 19.11 -12.51
C ALA A 962 -17.25 20.40 -12.01
N PRO A 963 -17.96 21.40 -11.46
CA PRO A 963 -17.34 22.60 -10.87
C PRO A 963 -16.42 22.26 -9.70
N SER A 964 -16.87 21.44 -8.74
CA SER A 964 -16.03 21.04 -7.60
C SER A 964 -14.81 20.21 -8.01
N ARG A 965 -14.93 19.37 -9.06
CA ARG A 965 -13.78 18.63 -9.60
C ARG A 965 -12.75 19.56 -10.23
N LEU A 966 -13.19 20.55 -11.01
CA LEU A 966 -12.32 21.59 -11.54
C LEU A 966 -11.60 22.32 -10.40
N PHE A 967 -12.37 22.80 -9.41
CA PHE A 967 -11.86 23.57 -8.29
C PHE A 967 -10.76 22.83 -7.51
N LYS A 968 -11.01 21.57 -7.11
CA LYS A 968 -10.04 20.77 -6.37
C LYS A 968 -8.73 20.53 -7.14
N HIS A 969 -8.78 20.42 -8.47
CA HIS A 969 -7.61 20.12 -9.29
C HIS A 969 -6.78 21.36 -9.65
N THR A 970 -7.42 22.53 -9.80
CA THR A 970 -6.77 23.74 -10.34
C THR A 970 -6.88 24.97 -9.44
N LYS A 971 -7.18 24.81 -8.15
CA LYS A 971 -7.44 25.92 -7.20
C LYS A 971 -6.43 27.08 -7.30
N LEU A 972 -5.13 26.78 -7.24
CA LEU A 972 -4.09 27.83 -7.21
C LEU A 972 -4.07 28.63 -8.51
N GLU A 973 -4.23 27.96 -9.64
CA GLU A 973 -4.29 28.55 -10.96
C GLU A 973 -5.59 29.32 -11.17
N LEU A 974 -6.73 28.87 -10.62
CA LEU A 974 -8.00 29.60 -10.68
C LEU A 974 -7.89 31.00 -10.03
N LEU A 975 -7.15 31.16 -8.92
CA LEU A 975 -6.89 32.48 -8.33
C LEU A 975 -6.11 33.41 -9.27
N ARG A 976 -5.23 32.84 -10.10
CA ARG A 976 -4.43 33.60 -11.07
C ARG A 976 -5.24 33.90 -12.32
N ILE A 977 -6.04 32.95 -12.78
CA ILE A 977 -7.01 33.12 -13.89
C ILE A 977 -8.01 34.21 -13.54
N LEU A 978 -8.51 34.25 -12.30
CA LEU A 978 -9.45 35.30 -11.85
C LEU A 978 -8.93 36.72 -12.10
N ARG A 979 -7.61 36.92 -12.07
CA ARG A 979 -6.95 38.22 -12.28
C ARG A 979 -6.32 38.38 -13.67
N ASN A 980 -6.52 37.42 -14.56
CA ASN A 980 -5.93 37.42 -15.88
C ASN A 980 -6.72 38.30 -16.86
N GLN A 981 -6.02 39.03 -17.73
CA GLN A 981 -6.64 39.96 -18.69
C GLN A 981 -7.54 39.27 -19.73
N TYR A 982 -7.31 37.98 -20.01
CA TYR A 982 -8.10 37.21 -20.96
C TYR A 982 -9.34 36.58 -20.34
N THR A 983 -9.52 36.63 -19.02
CA THR A 983 -10.67 36.01 -18.35
C THR A 983 -11.93 36.84 -18.60
N SER A 984 -13.00 36.18 -19.03
CA SER A 984 -14.29 36.83 -19.25
C SER A 984 -15.00 37.10 -17.92
N SER A 985 -15.86 38.13 -17.87
CA SER A 985 -16.63 38.44 -16.64
C SER A 985 -17.42 37.23 -16.13
N GLU A 986 -18.03 36.47 -17.04
CA GLU A 986 -18.77 35.25 -16.71
C GLU A 986 -17.87 34.16 -16.08
N THR A 987 -16.64 34.03 -16.56
CA THR A 987 -15.66 33.11 -15.97
C THR A 987 -15.14 33.61 -14.63
N MET A 988 -14.98 34.92 -14.44
CA MET A 988 -14.65 35.49 -13.14
C MET A 988 -15.74 35.17 -12.11
N ASP A 989 -17.01 35.48 -12.44
CA ASP A 989 -18.17 35.22 -11.57
C ASP A 989 -18.24 33.73 -11.18
N PHE A 990 -18.01 32.83 -12.16
CA PHE A 990 -17.96 31.39 -11.92
C PHE A 990 -16.85 30.98 -10.95
N ILE A 991 -15.65 31.55 -11.11
CA ILE A 991 -14.52 31.22 -10.23
C ILE A 991 -14.79 31.76 -8.82
N GLU A 992 -15.31 32.97 -8.68
CA GLU A 992 -15.68 33.54 -7.38
C GLU A 992 -16.73 32.67 -6.67
N GLU A 993 -17.77 32.24 -7.39
CA GLU A 993 -18.79 31.33 -6.87
C GLU A 993 -18.19 30.00 -6.40
N LEU A 994 -17.21 29.45 -7.11
CA LEU A 994 -16.50 28.24 -6.70
C LEU A 994 -15.77 28.40 -5.36
N PHE A 995 -15.06 29.50 -5.14
CA PHE A 995 -14.37 29.77 -3.88
C PHE A 995 -15.37 29.95 -2.72
N ILE A 996 -16.47 30.69 -2.96
CA ILE A 996 -17.55 30.88 -1.98
C ILE A 996 -18.16 29.53 -1.58
N ASN A 997 -18.53 28.70 -2.57
CA ASN A 997 -19.16 27.40 -2.33
C ASN A 997 -18.24 26.40 -1.60
N HIS A 998 -16.93 26.61 -1.64
CA HIS A 998 -15.94 25.80 -0.93
C HIS A 998 -15.44 26.42 0.39
N SER A 999 -16.01 27.55 0.82
CA SER A 999 -15.64 28.26 2.07
C SER A 999 -14.18 28.73 2.12
N GLU A 1000 -13.64 29.20 0.98
CA GLU A 1000 -12.24 29.60 0.82
C GLU A 1000 -12.02 31.03 0.34
#